data_AF-A0A2T4PZ48-F1
#
_entry.id   AF-A0A2T4PZ48-F1
#
_cell.length_a   1.000
_cell.length_b   1.000
_cell.length_c   1.000
_cell.angle_alpha   90.00
_cell.angle_beta   90.00
_cell.angle_gamma   90.00
#
_symmetry.space_group_name_H-M   'P 1'
#
loop_
_entity.id
_entity.type
_entity.pdbx_description
1 polymer ?
#
loop_
_entity_poly.entity_id
_entity_poly.type
_entity_poly.pdbx_seq_one_letter_code
_entity_poly.pdbx_strand_id
1 'polypeptide(L)'
;MKLNFPIKLDEVFRRYIVENFREIKYYYEFSKQRFIDHQTTDEHAHSAKQIDYITDFSRTVDEALKKIKSEHDNMVIGANGDGMAEVKNARVTLDGEIQDLLSQRLDADFGKLNNKIDDNYKRLNTKIERIVNVNDYGADPTGQTDSTQAFIKAFGKGHVHVHMTAGTYLINTLKLPNFTILSGEGKDITYLKINDNAIAETIGITNLNMDGTAEQIGVMDFNIDGNKFRQNSALKAAGGSRSSNIRFAGVKGGFIRNIKSYDSLLHTIDVTYASDDYFYQGDGVRVNETLESKHILIDGCEVYGFGDDGITTHHSRHLIIGNNYAHDPTKDSGNHNGIEIDDGSQFVYLYNNKTENCFGGLEIKAHEPTSAASNVVVLSHLDIRSIRSYNIRHIGHHKAADVKSKTAYGIILNNIVSVYPQYNGAYEGATPRAMVISAYRNVLVNGFTAIGDGNFMSGVPAIAIQYRAENVALHNINIKGFTNSQADIKLYGGANRPKKITLSNINIIESSNNIGIAGGGGIYDTKIIGANLQGTGTGNGIEMYNNTTEIIGVKAENYKNAASIAGHLYSVVPHVSKGGASIGSTGSAAIAEASAVIASTGNSYANNARSYVIGSGAGSIANGSRSSVANSLNSKTGEGGHTQMITNSKNVYNNMNYHWVGGYGEDNKDPKVPTVPSLANIKVDLSMFTGNARFAGQVQSGQNFGDYAEYYESQSGQEIPLGTIVTLDGRFIRKAQNNDIPLGVISGTAGVVLGDQMFHHKDKFLKNEFGVTVTEKVKKEWQDDSGHWYSEVVDMPVKNPDFDESYDEEEYLSRAERPEWNIVGLVGQVFTRVDDTVKENDFIKPINGIGTRDNNNGFYRVLSVTTPFTQEKGYGVAVVQVTPIQIFNKGSVQ
;
A
#
# COMPACT_ATOMS: atom_id res chain seq x y z
N MET A 1 -37.58 8.75 24.33
CA MET A 1 -37.51 8.07 23.02
C MET A 1 -36.06 7.64 22.79
N LYS A 2 -35.78 6.35 22.54
CA LYS A 2 -34.44 5.89 22.16
C LYS A 2 -34.35 5.94 20.64
N LEU A 3 -33.57 6.86 20.08
CA LEU A 3 -33.40 6.99 18.63
C LEU A 3 -32.54 5.83 18.13
N ASN A 4 -33.18 4.83 17.51
CA ASN A 4 -32.50 3.66 16.97
C ASN A 4 -32.61 3.68 15.43
N PHE A 5 -31.62 4.27 14.78
CA PHE A 5 -31.52 4.31 13.31
C PHE A 5 -30.37 3.43 12.85
N PRO A 6 -30.65 2.19 12.41
CA PRO A 6 -29.60 1.30 11.91
C PRO A 6 -29.02 1.86 10.60
N ILE A 7 -27.70 1.71 10.43
CA ILE A 7 -26.91 2.32 9.35
C ILE A 7 -27.15 1.61 7.99
N LYS A 8 -27.81 0.45 7.99
CA LYS A 8 -28.13 -0.34 6.79
C LYS A 8 -29.62 -0.27 6.46
N LEU A 9 -29.94 -0.02 5.19
CA LEU A 9 -31.31 0.03 4.65
C LEU A 9 -31.84 -1.38 4.35
N ASP A 10 -32.22 -2.13 5.39
CA ASP A 10 -32.72 -3.50 5.29
C ASP A 10 -34.10 -3.68 5.96
N GLU A 11 -34.53 -4.93 6.13
CA GLU A 11 -35.80 -5.27 6.79
C GLU A 11 -35.86 -4.78 8.24
N VAL A 12 -34.72 -4.74 8.93
CA VAL A 12 -34.59 -4.23 10.31
C VAL A 12 -34.78 -2.71 10.33
N PHE A 13 -34.24 -1.99 9.35
CA PHE A 13 -34.52 -0.55 9.18
C PHE A 13 -36.00 -0.26 8.99
N ARG A 14 -36.68 -1.02 8.11
CA ARG A 14 -38.13 -0.84 7.89
C ARG A 14 -38.93 -1.10 9.16
N ARG A 15 -38.60 -2.16 9.90
CA ARG A 15 -39.26 -2.49 11.18
C ARG A 15 -39.07 -1.38 12.21
N TYR A 16 -37.85 -0.88 12.41
CA TYR A 16 -37.57 0.17 13.39
C TYR A 16 -38.16 1.53 12.99
N ILE A 17 -38.22 1.86 11.69
CA ILE A 17 -38.94 3.06 11.22
C ILE A 17 -40.43 2.95 11.52
N VAL A 18 -41.05 1.80 11.27
CA VAL A 18 -42.48 1.58 11.56
C VAL A 18 -42.76 1.62 13.06
N GLU A 19 -41.89 1.02 13.89
CA GLU A 19 -41.98 1.06 15.35
C GLU A 19 -41.83 2.51 15.88
N ASN A 20 -40.84 3.26 15.38
CA ASN A 20 -40.65 4.68 15.72
C ASN A 20 -41.86 5.54 15.30
N PHE A 21 -42.41 5.33 14.10
CA PHE A 21 -43.61 6.05 13.65
C PHE A 21 -44.85 5.71 14.47
N ARG A 22 -45.00 4.45 14.91
CA ARG A 22 -46.08 4.04 15.81
C ARG A 22 -45.96 4.70 17.18
N GLU A 23 -44.76 4.75 17.75
CA GLU A 23 -44.52 5.47 19.00
C GLU A 23 -44.79 6.97 18.86
N ILE A 24 -44.29 7.61 17.80
CA ILE A 24 -44.55 9.03 17.54
C ILE A 24 -46.05 9.29 17.42
N LYS A 25 -46.78 8.46 16.66
CA LYS A 25 -48.23 8.59 16.52
C LYS A 25 -48.93 8.41 17.87
N TYR A 26 -48.52 7.44 18.67
CA TYR A 26 -49.08 7.21 20.00
C TYR A 26 -48.88 8.43 20.91
N TYR A 27 -47.67 8.99 20.99
CA TYR A 27 -47.39 10.17 21.80
C TYR A 27 -48.07 11.44 21.26
N TYR A 28 -48.22 11.55 19.94
CA TYR A 28 -48.96 12.65 19.31
C TYR A 28 -50.45 12.60 19.67
N GLU A 29 -51.11 11.45 19.50
CA GLU A 29 -52.52 11.28 19.84
C GLU A 29 -52.73 11.41 21.36
N PHE A 30 -51.82 10.88 22.18
CA PHE A 30 -51.87 11.05 23.64
C PHE A 30 -51.74 12.52 24.05
N SER A 31 -50.82 13.28 23.44
CA SER A 31 -50.65 14.70 23.72
C SER A 31 -51.85 15.51 23.25
N LYS A 32 -52.42 15.17 22.09
CA LYS A 32 -53.64 15.77 21.56
C LYS A 32 -54.83 15.50 22.48
N GLN A 33 -54.97 14.27 22.98
CA GLN A 33 -56.02 13.92 23.92
C GLN A 33 -55.84 14.65 25.25
N ARG A 34 -54.62 14.69 25.82
CA ARG A 34 -54.35 15.52 27.02
C ARG A 34 -54.67 17.00 26.82
N PHE A 35 -54.45 17.54 25.63
CA PHE A 35 -54.78 18.92 25.33
C PHE A 35 -56.29 19.15 25.23
N ILE A 36 -57.04 18.19 24.67
CA ILE A 36 -58.51 18.20 24.64
C ILE A 36 -59.05 18.08 26.07
N ASP A 37 -58.50 17.16 26.86
CA ASP A 37 -58.89 16.94 28.26
C ASP A 37 -58.61 18.20 29.10
N HIS A 38 -57.44 18.82 28.91
CA HIS A 38 -57.06 20.12 29.50
C HIS A 38 -58.03 21.26 29.15
N GLN A 39 -58.66 21.23 27.96
CA GLN A 39 -59.62 22.25 27.53
C GLN A 39 -61.06 21.98 27.95
N THR A 40 -61.43 20.72 28.22
CA THR A 40 -62.85 20.33 28.28
C THR A 40 -63.25 19.56 29.53
N THR A 41 -62.33 18.82 30.18
CA THR A 41 -62.67 17.91 31.28
C THR A 41 -61.78 18.03 32.51
N ASP A 42 -60.58 18.60 32.40
CA ASP A 42 -59.69 18.79 33.55
C ASP A 42 -60.24 19.89 34.48
N GLU A 43 -60.77 19.48 35.64
CA GLU A 43 -61.35 20.40 36.64
C GLU A 43 -60.38 21.50 37.11
N HIS A 44 -59.06 21.30 36.97
CA HIS A 44 -58.01 22.22 37.43
C HIS A 44 -56.89 22.40 36.38
N ALA A 45 -57.27 22.68 35.12
CA ALA A 45 -56.33 22.78 34.00
C ALA A 45 -55.22 23.85 34.19
N HIS A 46 -55.50 24.95 34.90
CA HIS A 46 -54.52 26.01 35.15
C HIS A 46 -54.44 26.40 36.63
N SER A 47 -53.23 26.67 37.11
CA SER A 47 -53.01 27.34 38.39
C SER A 47 -53.04 28.86 38.18
N ALA A 48 -53.67 29.60 39.09
CA ALA A 48 -53.73 31.07 39.04
C ALA A 48 -52.33 31.74 38.98
N LYS A 49 -51.27 31.03 39.40
CA LYS A 49 -49.87 31.50 39.33
C LYS A 49 -49.29 31.54 37.91
N GLN A 50 -49.90 30.80 36.99
CA GLN A 50 -49.38 30.59 35.64
C GLN A 50 -50.15 31.40 34.59
N ILE A 51 -51.17 32.16 35.02
CA ILE A 51 -51.95 33.04 34.16
C ILE A 51 -51.40 34.46 34.35
N ASP A 52 -50.66 34.93 33.34
CA ASP A 52 -50.18 36.32 33.29
C ASP A 52 -51.38 37.26 33.19
N TYR A 53 -51.52 38.12 34.20
CA TYR A 53 -52.55 39.14 34.27
C TYR A 53 -51.89 40.39 34.83
N ILE A 54 -51.33 41.15 33.89
CA ILE A 54 -50.49 42.30 34.21
C ILE A 54 -51.39 43.51 34.44
N THR A 55 -51.40 43.99 35.67
CA THR A 55 -51.84 45.34 36.02
C THR A 55 -50.63 46.15 36.48
N ASP A 56 -50.81 47.44 36.77
CA ASP A 56 -49.72 48.29 37.28
C ASP A 56 -49.07 47.75 38.58
N PHE A 57 -49.70 46.79 39.28
CA PHE A 57 -49.28 46.33 40.61
C PHE A 57 -49.24 44.80 40.82
N SER A 58 -49.50 43.98 39.81
CA SER A 58 -49.39 42.51 39.89
C SER A 58 -49.16 41.88 38.53
N ARG A 59 -48.40 40.78 38.47
CA ARG A 59 -48.02 40.12 37.21
C ARG A 59 -48.86 38.87 36.91
N THR A 60 -49.38 38.20 37.93
CA THR A 60 -50.20 36.99 37.77
C THR A 60 -51.52 37.07 38.53
N VAL A 61 -52.51 36.27 38.12
CA VAL A 61 -53.83 36.20 38.80
C VAL A 61 -53.70 35.76 40.26
N ASP A 62 -52.75 34.87 40.60
CA ASP A 62 -52.50 34.44 42.00
C ASP A 62 -52.01 35.58 42.88
N GLU A 63 -51.15 36.46 42.38
CA GLU A 63 -50.69 37.64 43.12
C GLU A 63 -51.84 38.62 43.37
N ALA A 64 -52.69 38.83 42.36
CA ALA A 64 -53.87 39.70 42.48
C ALA A 64 -54.90 39.13 43.48
N LEU A 65 -55.19 37.82 43.43
CA LEU A 65 -56.13 37.16 44.33
C LEU A 65 -55.59 37.06 45.76
N LYS A 66 -54.29 36.85 45.96
CA LYS A 66 -53.67 36.90 47.29
C LYS A 66 -53.73 38.28 47.89
N LYS A 67 -53.52 39.33 47.09
CA LYS A 67 -53.67 40.70 47.55
C LYS A 67 -55.12 41.02 47.92
N ILE A 68 -56.09 40.70 47.05
CA ILE A 68 -57.52 40.88 47.34
C ILE A 68 -57.93 40.06 48.58
N LYS A 69 -57.42 38.84 48.74
CA LYS A 69 -57.65 38.02 49.92
C LYS A 69 -56.99 38.61 51.17
N SER A 70 -55.77 39.15 51.10
CA SER A 70 -55.14 39.85 52.22
C SER A 70 -55.83 41.18 52.54
N GLU A 71 -56.41 41.88 51.57
CA GLU A 71 -57.22 43.08 51.79
C GLU A 71 -58.59 42.72 52.41
N HIS A 72 -59.20 41.62 51.97
CA HIS A 72 -60.44 41.05 52.53
C HIS A 72 -60.22 40.46 53.94
N ASP A 73 -59.13 39.73 54.17
CA ASP A 73 -58.77 39.14 55.47
C ASP A 73 -58.33 40.23 56.46
N ASN A 74 -57.87 41.40 55.96
CA ASN A 74 -57.68 42.62 56.74
C ASN A 74 -58.92 43.52 56.81
N MET A 75 -60.05 43.14 56.20
CA MET A 75 -61.36 43.67 56.60
C MET A 75 -61.80 42.97 57.87
N VAL A 76 -61.12 43.28 58.97
CA VAL A 76 -61.57 42.90 60.31
C VAL A 76 -62.80 43.75 60.64
N ILE A 77 -63.99 43.21 60.34
CA ILE A 77 -65.17 43.46 61.18
C ILE A 77 -64.91 42.69 62.46
N GLY A 78 -64.72 43.44 63.55
CA GLY A 78 -64.42 42.90 64.87
C GLY A 78 -65.50 41.95 65.39
N ALA A 79 -65.05 40.83 65.96
CA ALA A 79 -65.90 39.92 66.72
C ALA A 79 -65.30 39.54 68.09
N ASN A 80 -64.48 40.41 68.70
CA ASN A 80 -64.23 40.33 70.16
C ASN A 80 -63.86 41.64 70.87
N GLY A 81 -64.00 42.81 70.21
CA GLY A 81 -64.00 44.11 70.89
C GLY A 81 -62.68 44.61 71.49
N ASP A 82 -61.53 43.95 71.31
CA ASP A 82 -60.23 44.45 71.80
C ASP A 82 -59.08 44.23 70.80
N GLY A 83 -58.84 45.22 69.95
CA GLY A 83 -57.72 45.25 69.01
C GLY A 83 -56.34 45.49 69.67
N MET A 84 -56.26 45.81 70.96
CA MET A 84 -54.99 46.03 71.65
C MET A 84 -54.29 44.71 72.04
N ALA A 85 -55.04 43.63 72.29
CA ALA A 85 -54.47 42.34 72.66
C ALA A 85 -53.77 41.65 71.48
N GLU A 86 -54.37 41.70 70.28
CA GLU A 86 -53.77 41.17 69.05
C GLU A 86 -52.53 41.97 68.62
N VAL A 87 -52.57 43.30 68.71
CA VAL A 87 -51.43 44.17 68.40
C VAL A 87 -50.27 43.93 69.37
N LYS A 88 -50.54 43.61 70.64
CA LYS A 88 -49.50 43.23 71.61
C LYS A 88 -48.90 41.87 71.31
N ASN A 89 -49.72 40.87 70.96
CA ASN A 89 -49.23 39.53 70.60
C ASN A 89 -48.40 39.55 69.31
N ALA A 90 -48.79 40.35 68.32
CA ALA A 90 -48.06 40.50 67.06
C ALA A 90 -46.66 41.14 67.21
N ARG A 91 -46.38 41.83 68.33
CA ARG A 91 -45.07 42.45 68.61
C ARG A 91 -44.05 41.50 69.25
N VAL A 92 -44.44 40.25 69.51
CA VAL A 92 -43.53 39.23 70.04
C VAL A 92 -42.64 38.74 68.89
N THR A 93 -41.32 38.87 69.06
CA THR A 93 -40.32 38.33 68.13
C THR A 93 -40.32 36.80 68.15
N LEU A 94 -39.69 36.16 67.16
CA LEU A 94 -39.60 34.69 67.10
C LEU A 94 -38.99 34.04 68.34
N ASP A 95 -38.21 34.79 69.12
CA ASP A 95 -37.54 34.31 70.34
C ASP A 95 -38.33 34.65 71.64
N GLY A 96 -39.54 35.19 71.52
CA GLY A 96 -40.44 35.47 72.65
C GLY A 96 -40.29 36.85 73.30
N GLU A 97 -39.41 37.70 72.79
CA GLU A 97 -39.23 39.08 73.28
C GLU A 97 -40.27 40.04 72.68
N ILE A 98 -40.90 40.87 73.52
CA ILE A 98 -41.94 41.83 73.11
C ILE A 98 -41.28 43.15 72.69
N GLN A 99 -41.63 43.66 71.50
CA GLN A 99 -41.17 44.96 71.00
C GLN A 99 -42.24 46.05 71.17
N ASP A 100 -41.83 47.32 71.18
CA ASP A 100 -42.74 48.45 71.34
C ASP A 100 -43.60 48.68 70.09
N LEU A 101 -43.05 48.44 68.90
CA LEU A 101 -43.76 48.53 67.61
C LEU A 101 -43.64 47.22 66.82
N LEU A 102 -44.68 46.91 66.03
CA LEU A 102 -44.67 45.73 65.15
C LEU A 102 -43.55 45.81 64.10
N SER A 103 -43.25 47.01 63.60
CA SER A 103 -42.14 47.24 62.67
C SER A 103 -40.79 46.86 63.26
N GLN A 104 -40.55 47.17 64.54
CA GLN A 104 -39.30 46.83 65.23
C GLN A 104 -39.15 45.31 65.41
N ARG A 105 -40.25 44.60 65.69
CA ARG A 105 -40.27 43.12 65.69
C ARG A 105 -39.95 42.56 64.31
N LEU A 106 -40.54 43.13 63.25
CA LEU A 106 -40.29 42.69 61.87
C LEU A 106 -38.83 42.94 61.47
N ASP A 107 -38.28 44.12 61.76
CA ASP A 107 -36.88 44.44 61.50
C ASP A 107 -35.92 43.51 62.26
N ALA A 108 -36.24 43.18 63.51
CA ALA A 108 -35.45 42.23 64.30
C ALA A 108 -35.48 40.80 63.75
N ASP A 109 -36.66 40.28 63.39
CA ASP A 109 -36.81 38.93 62.86
C ASP A 109 -36.25 38.79 61.43
N PHE A 110 -36.49 39.78 60.55
CA PHE A 110 -35.94 39.80 59.19
C PHE A 110 -34.44 40.08 59.16
N GLY A 111 -33.93 40.95 60.05
CA GLY A 111 -32.49 41.15 60.22
C GLY A 111 -31.77 39.85 60.60
N LYS A 112 -32.34 39.06 61.52
CA LYS A 112 -31.82 37.73 61.88
C LYS A 112 -31.90 36.74 60.72
N LEU A 113 -32.98 36.75 59.94
CA LEU A 113 -33.13 35.89 58.77
C LEU A 113 -32.07 36.21 57.71
N ASN A 114 -31.85 37.49 57.42
CA ASN A 114 -30.81 37.96 56.50
C ASN A 114 -29.42 37.53 56.95
N ASN A 115 -29.08 37.72 58.23
CA ASN A 115 -27.80 37.24 58.78
C ASN A 115 -27.64 35.72 58.61
N LYS A 116 -28.69 34.94 58.84
CA LYS A 116 -28.66 33.48 58.68
C LYS A 116 -28.57 33.03 57.22
N ILE A 117 -29.14 33.80 56.29
CA ILE A 117 -28.99 33.60 54.85
C ILE A 117 -27.54 33.89 54.44
N ASP A 118 -26.97 35.01 54.89
CA ASP A 118 -25.57 35.38 54.62
C ASP A 118 -24.58 34.37 55.22
N ASP A 119 -24.83 33.88 56.44
CA ASP A 119 -24.01 32.86 57.08
C ASP A 119 -24.07 31.52 56.32
N ASN A 120 -25.26 31.13 55.85
CA ASN A 120 -25.42 29.93 55.04
C ASN A 120 -24.78 30.08 53.66
N TYR A 121 -24.88 31.26 53.04
CA TYR A 121 -24.21 31.58 51.77
C TYR A 121 -22.69 31.51 51.92
N LYS A 122 -22.13 32.13 52.96
CA LYS A 122 -20.70 32.03 53.30
C LYS A 122 -20.27 30.59 53.56
N ARG A 123 -21.08 29.80 54.28
CA ARG A 123 -20.84 28.38 54.58
C ARG A 123 -20.93 27.47 53.35
N LEU A 124 -21.76 27.82 52.37
CA LEU A 124 -21.86 27.10 51.09
C LEU A 124 -20.67 27.43 50.19
N ASN A 125 -20.28 28.71 50.10
CA ASN A 125 -19.12 29.15 49.31
C ASN A 125 -17.82 28.54 49.82
N THR A 126 -17.66 28.37 51.14
CA THR A 126 -16.50 27.65 51.69
C THR A 126 -16.44 26.15 51.34
N LYS A 127 -17.54 25.58 50.83
CA LYS A 127 -17.66 24.13 50.55
C LYS A 127 -17.65 23.76 49.06
N ILE A 128 -17.83 24.70 48.14
CA ILE A 128 -18.11 24.40 46.72
C ILE A 128 -16.88 24.59 45.82
N GLU A 129 -16.11 25.67 45.97
CA GLU A 129 -14.84 25.88 45.26
C GLU A 129 -13.87 26.59 46.20
N ARG A 130 -12.98 25.83 46.85
CA ARG A 130 -11.99 26.43 47.76
C ARG A 130 -10.80 26.94 46.96
N ILE A 131 -10.99 28.08 46.30
CA ILE A 131 -9.88 28.86 45.74
C ILE A 131 -9.22 29.64 46.89
N VAL A 132 -7.92 29.47 47.09
CA VAL A 132 -7.15 30.17 48.14
C VAL A 132 -5.92 30.84 47.54
N ASN A 133 -5.58 32.03 48.03
CA ASN A 133 -4.35 32.70 47.62
C ASN A 133 -3.18 32.21 48.49
N VAL A 134 -2.07 31.81 47.89
CA VAL A 134 -0.91 31.31 48.65
C VAL A 134 -0.27 32.41 49.52
N ASN A 135 -0.43 33.69 49.15
CA ASN A 135 0.10 34.83 49.91
C ASN A 135 -0.54 34.91 51.31
N ASP A 136 -1.82 34.51 51.44
CA ASP A 136 -2.53 34.47 52.72
C ASP A 136 -1.94 33.44 53.71
N TYR A 137 -1.10 32.53 53.21
CA TYR A 137 -0.39 31.51 53.98
C TYR A 137 1.08 31.87 54.23
N GLY A 138 1.49 33.10 53.85
CA GLY A 138 2.83 33.65 54.06
C GLY A 138 3.81 33.37 52.94
N ALA A 139 3.34 33.12 51.70
CA ALA A 139 4.22 33.04 50.54
C ALA A 139 4.74 34.43 50.16
N ASP A 140 5.99 34.49 49.70
CA ASP A 140 6.70 35.71 49.34
C ASP A 140 6.82 35.85 47.81
N PRO A 141 5.98 36.69 47.18
CA PRO A 141 6.02 36.93 45.74
C PRO A 141 7.21 37.79 45.29
N THR A 142 8.08 38.25 46.20
CA THR A 142 9.28 39.03 45.84
C THR A 142 10.48 38.14 45.47
N GLY A 143 10.41 36.84 45.77
CA GLY A 143 11.46 35.88 45.50
C GLY A 143 12.68 36.03 46.41
N GLN A 144 12.54 36.68 47.56
CA GLN A 144 13.63 36.84 48.53
C GLN A 144 13.68 35.70 49.55
N THR A 145 12.53 35.12 49.89
CA THR A 145 12.41 34.05 50.88
C THR A 145 11.72 32.81 50.33
N ASP A 146 12.05 31.64 50.92
CA ASP A 146 11.47 30.36 50.53
C ASP A 146 9.97 30.30 50.87
N SER A 147 9.14 30.11 49.84
CA SER A 147 7.69 30.03 49.95
C SER A 147 7.16 28.60 50.10
N THR A 148 8.03 27.58 50.09
CA THR A 148 7.63 26.15 50.08
C THR A 148 6.64 25.81 51.20
N GLN A 149 6.87 26.27 52.43
CA GLN A 149 5.99 25.98 53.56
C GLN A 149 4.62 26.66 53.46
N ALA A 150 4.55 27.84 52.85
CA ALA A 150 3.27 28.51 52.60
C ALA A 150 2.43 27.73 51.59
N PHE A 151 3.04 27.23 50.51
CA PHE A 151 2.37 26.32 49.57
C PHE A 151 1.87 25.04 50.23
N ILE A 152 2.69 24.38 51.06
CA ILE A 152 2.28 23.17 51.79
C ILE A 152 1.05 23.45 52.66
N LYS A 153 1.01 24.59 53.37
CA LYS A 153 -0.15 25.01 54.17
C LYS A 153 -1.38 25.30 53.32
N ALA A 154 -1.21 25.96 52.17
CA ALA A 154 -2.30 26.27 51.23
C ALA A 154 -2.88 25.00 50.60
N PHE A 155 -2.04 24.04 50.20
CA PHE A 155 -2.49 22.74 49.67
C PHE A 155 -3.26 21.93 50.72
N GLY A 156 -2.82 21.94 51.98
CA GLY A 156 -3.48 21.21 53.06
C GLY A 156 -3.64 19.72 52.74
N LYS A 157 -4.89 19.25 52.61
CA LYS A 157 -5.23 17.86 52.28
C LYS A 157 -5.70 17.68 50.82
N GLY A 158 -5.47 18.67 49.96
CA GLY A 158 -6.04 18.72 48.61
C GLY A 158 -7.47 19.26 48.58
N HIS A 159 -8.22 18.94 47.52
CA HIS A 159 -9.56 19.50 47.24
C HIS A 159 -9.57 21.03 47.27
N VAL A 160 -8.55 21.61 46.64
CA VAL A 160 -8.26 23.04 46.73
C VAL A 160 -7.68 23.53 45.41
N HIS A 161 -8.01 24.77 45.07
CA HIS A 161 -7.36 25.50 44.00
C HIS A 161 -6.48 26.56 44.65
N VAL A 162 -5.17 26.34 44.66
CA VAL A 162 -4.20 27.31 45.16
C VAL A 162 -3.82 28.26 44.03
N HIS A 163 -3.96 29.55 44.29
CA HIS A 163 -3.68 30.62 43.35
C HIS A 163 -2.50 31.48 43.83
N MET A 164 -1.62 31.84 42.91
CA MET A 164 -0.45 32.69 43.11
C MET A 164 -0.70 34.04 42.44
N THR A 165 -0.37 35.14 43.12
CA THR A 165 -0.40 36.46 42.49
C THR A 165 0.77 36.64 41.53
N ALA A 166 0.83 37.77 40.84
CA ALA A 166 2.02 38.20 40.12
C ALA A 166 3.25 38.28 41.06
N GLY A 167 4.41 37.92 40.54
CA GLY A 167 5.67 37.89 41.30
C GLY A 167 6.44 36.58 41.15
N THR A 168 7.55 36.47 41.88
CA THR A 168 8.45 35.32 41.89
C THR A 168 8.41 34.65 43.25
N TYR A 169 8.20 33.33 43.29
CA TYR A 169 8.19 32.54 44.50
C TYR A 169 9.35 31.54 44.47
N LEU A 170 10.26 31.64 45.44
CA LEU A 170 11.31 30.63 45.62
C LEU A 170 10.71 29.36 46.24
N ILE A 171 11.03 28.20 45.66
CA ILE A 171 10.54 26.90 46.11
C ILE A 171 11.65 25.85 46.12
N ASN A 172 11.52 24.83 46.97
CA ASN A 172 12.29 23.60 46.85
C ASN A 172 11.51 22.58 46.00
N THR A 173 10.52 21.90 46.60
CA THR A 173 9.62 20.99 45.89
C THR A 173 8.19 21.22 46.34
N LEU A 174 7.28 21.41 45.39
CA LEU A 174 5.85 21.45 45.64
C LEU A 174 5.24 20.07 45.37
N LYS A 175 4.78 19.41 46.44
CA LYS A 175 4.10 18.10 46.37
C LYS A 175 2.59 18.28 46.45
N LEU A 176 1.89 18.15 45.32
CA LEU A 176 0.45 18.41 45.19
C LEU A 176 -0.35 17.18 45.66
N PRO A 177 -1.23 17.31 46.66
CA PRO A 177 -2.19 16.26 47.03
C PRO A 177 -3.25 16.04 45.93
N ASN A 178 -4.04 14.97 46.05
CA ASN A 178 -5.15 14.70 45.12
C ASN A 178 -6.16 15.86 45.08
N PHE A 179 -6.81 16.05 43.94
CA PHE A 179 -7.81 17.12 43.73
C PHE A 179 -7.24 18.52 43.98
N THR A 180 -6.04 18.79 43.46
CA THR A 180 -5.35 20.07 43.63
C THR A 180 -5.11 20.74 42.28
N ILE A 181 -5.48 22.02 42.19
CA ILE A 181 -5.08 22.89 41.08
C ILE A 181 -4.12 23.95 41.64
N LEU A 182 -2.97 24.12 41.00
CA LEU A 182 -2.08 25.25 41.24
C LEU A 182 -2.14 26.20 40.04
N SER A 183 -2.41 27.47 40.27
CA SER A 183 -2.50 28.48 39.20
C SER A 183 -1.76 29.77 39.53
N GLY A 184 -1.33 30.50 38.49
CA GLY A 184 -0.86 31.88 38.61
C GLY A 184 -1.71 32.86 37.81
N GLU A 185 -1.18 34.07 37.60
CA GLU A 185 -1.80 35.15 36.81
C GLU A 185 -1.47 35.06 35.30
N GLY A 186 -0.63 34.11 34.89
CA GLY A 186 -0.23 33.90 33.49
C GLY A 186 1.27 33.70 33.29
N LYS A 187 1.63 33.24 32.08
CA LYS A 187 3.01 33.26 31.58
C LYS A 187 3.58 34.66 31.62
N ASP A 188 4.87 34.76 31.86
CA ASP A 188 5.63 36.00 32.06
C ASP A 188 5.10 36.94 33.19
N ILE A 189 4.13 36.51 34.02
CA ILE A 189 3.56 37.30 35.13
C ILE A 189 3.85 36.66 36.51
N THR A 190 3.56 35.36 36.66
CA THR A 190 3.81 34.62 37.91
C THR A 190 4.94 33.62 37.70
N TYR A 191 5.93 33.57 38.58
CA TYR A 191 7.13 32.76 38.45
C TYR A 191 7.33 31.88 39.69
N LEU A 192 7.55 30.59 39.47
CA LEU A 192 8.15 29.69 40.44
C LEU A 192 9.62 29.51 40.08
N LYS A 193 10.51 29.60 41.06
CA LYS A 193 11.95 29.38 40.85
C LYS A 193 12.49 28.39 41.87
N ILE A 194 13.18 27.35 41.40
CA ILE A 194 13.86 26.41 42.29
C ILE A 194 14.97 27.16 43.06
N ASN A 195 15.03 26.94 44.37
CA ASN A 195 15.91 27.65 45.30
C ASN A 195 17.40 27.50 44.91
N ASP A 196 18.21 28.54 45.11
CA ASP A 196 19.65 28.53 44.79
C ASP A 196 20.43 27.43 45.54
N ASN A 197 19.98 27.05 46.74
CA ASN A 197 20.57 26.01 47.56
C ASN A 197 19.95 24.61 47.33
N ALA A 198 18.97 24.49 46.43
CA ALA A 198 18.33 23.21 46.15
C ALA A 198 19.33 22.20 45.56
N ILE A 199 19.24 20.95 46.01
CA ILE A 199 20.11 19.85 45.54
C ILE A 199 19.76 19.42 44.11
N ALA A 200 20.61 18.59 43.51
CA ALA A 200 20.44 18.14 42.12
C ALA A 200 19.09 17.43 41.87
N GLU A 201 18.66 16.55 42.78
CA GLU A 201 17.45 15.72 42.63
C GLU A 201 16.13 16.49 42.77
N THR A 202 16.18 17.77 43.17
CA THR A 202 14.99 18.58 43.41
C THR A 202 14.09 18.64 42.19
N ILE A 203 12.82 18.26 42.39
CA ILE A 203 11.74 18.41 41.40
C ILE A 203 10.94 19.65 41.80
N GLY A 204 10.70 20.57 40.87
CA GLY A 204 9.97 21.81 41.17
C GLY A 204 8.53 21.51 41.63
N ILE A 205 7.79 20.77 40.82
CA ILE A 205 6.39 20.38 41.08
C ILE A 205 6.22 18.88 40.83
N THR A 206 5.63 18.16 41.79
CA THR A 206 5.25 16.75 41.64
C THR A 206 3.97 16.43 42.41
N ASN A 207 3.34 15.29 42.14
CA ASN A 207 2.29 14.74 43.00
C ASN A 207 2.85 14.26 44.35
N LEU A 208 2.05 14.39 45.40
CA LEU A 208 2.39 13.96 46.77
C LEU A 208 2.39 12.43 46.90
N ASN A 209 1.35 11.78 46.38
CA ASN A 209 1.18 10.33 46.47
C ASN A 209 1.91 9.64 45.32
N MET A 210 2.96 8.87 45.63
CA MET A 210 3.82 8.19 44.64
C MET A 210 3.59 6.67 44.61
N ASP A 211 2.37 6.22 44.87
CA ASP A 211 1.96 4.80 44.94
C ASP A 211 0.95 4.42 43.84
N GLY A 212 0.71 5.32 42.87
CA GLY A 212 -0.29 5.15 41.81
C GLY A 212 -1.71 5.57 42.21
N THR A 213 -1.90 6.16 43.39
CA THR A 213 -3.20 6.69 43.85
C THR A 213 -3.37 8.19 43.61
N ALA A 214 -2.38 8.86 43.01
CA ALA A 214 -2.49 10.27 42.68
C ALA A 214 -3.59 10.51 41.63
N GLU A 215 -4.49 11.46 41.88
CA GLU A 215 -5.58 11.76 40.95
C GLU A 215 -6.00 13.24 40.98
N GLN A 216 -6.49 13.72 39.83
CA GLN A 216 -7.07 15.05 39.66
C GLN A 216 -6.11 16.17 40.08
N ILE A 217 -4.92 16.20 39.46
CA ILE A 217 -3.88 17.20 39.74
C ILE A 217 -3.67 18.09 38.51
N GLY A 218 -3.73 19.41 38.71
CA GLY A 218 -3.62 20.40 37.65
C GLY A 218 -2.64 21.52 37.97
N VAL A 219 -1.92 21.99 36.95
CA VAL A 219 -1.12 23.22 37.01
C VAL A 219 -1.39 24.10 35.80
N MET A 220 -1.53 25.41 36.01
CA MET A 220 -1.82 26.35 34.91
C MET A 220 -1.35 27.79 35.12
N ASP A 221 -1.07 28.49 34.02
CA ASP A 221 -0.91 29.96 33.99
C ASP A 221 0.24 30.52 34.83
N PHE A 222 1.45 29.95 34.70
CA PHE A 222 2.65 30.51 35.33
C PHE A 222 3.94 30.05 34.62
N ASN A 223 5.07 30.58 35.08
CA ASN A 223 6.41 30.18 34.67
C ASN A 223 7.06 29.32 35.76
N ILE A 224 7.90 28.37 35.37
CA ILE A 224 8.78 27.64 36.29
C ILE A 224 10.21 27.61 35.78
N ASP A 225 11.11 28.18 36.58
CA ASP A 225 12.55 28.21 36.40
C ASP A 225 13.19 27.07 37.21
N GLY A 226 13.78 26.10 36.50
CA GLY A 226 14.51 24.98 37.10
C GLY A 226 15.80 25.38 37.78
N ASN A 227 16.26 26.63 37.54
CA ASN A 227 17.46 27.23 38.10
C ASN A 227 18.67 26.30 37.97
N LYS A 228 18.85 25.65 36.80
CA LYS A 228 19.94 24.67 36.59
C LYS A 228 21.33 25.25 36.79
N PHE A 229 21.50 26.56 36.59
CA PHE A 229 22.77 27.25 36.74
C PHE A 229 23.12 27.56 38.21
N ARG A 230 22.21 27.27 39.16
CA ARG A 230 22.48 27.43 40.59
C ARG A 230 23.75 26.72 41.02
N GLN A 231 24.34 27.20 42.10
CA GLN A 231 25.60 26.66 42.64
C GLN A 231 26.71 26.62 41.56
N ASN A 232 26.82 27.70 40.78
CA ASN A 232 27.85 27.89 39.74
C ASN A 232 27.85 26.79 38.66
N SER A 233 26.68 26.29 38.27
CA SER A 233 26.52 25.23 37.26
C SER A 233 27.25 23.92 37.61
N ALA A 234 27.49 23.66 38.90
CA ALA A 234 28.18 22.44 39.36
C ALA A 234 27.27 21.19 39.35
N LEU A 235 25.95 21.37 39.29
CA LEU A 235 24.98 20.29 39.39
C LEU A 235 24.77 19.57 38.06
N LYS A 236 24.46 18.27 38.14
CA LYS A 236 24.00 17.43 37.03
C LYS A 236 22.69 16.76 37.42
N ALA A 237 21.91 16.30 36.44
CA ALA A 237 20.70 15.52 36.70
C ALA A 237 21.00 14.30 37.60
N ALA A 238 20.15 14.07 38.60
CA ALA A 238 20.32 13.00 39.59
C ALA A 238 19.94 11.60 39.07
N GLY A 239 19.35 11.51 37.88
CA GLY A 239 18.92 10.24 37.25
C GLY A 239 17.51 9.79 37.64
N GLY A 240 16.97 8.87 36.85
CA GLY A 240 15.54 8.58 36.83
C GLY A 240 14.75 9.80 36.33
N SER A 241 13.58 10.06 36.91
CA SER A 241 12.70 11.20 36.64
C SER A 241 12.97 12.43 37.53
N ARG A 242 14.02 12.39 38.35
CA ARG A 242 14.39 13.46 39.29
C ARG A 242 15.03 14.63 38.56
N SER A 243 15.09 15.80 39.17
CA SER A 243 15.66 17.05 38.59
C SER A 243 14.81 17.70 37.47
N SER A 244 13.57 17.25 37.30
CA SER A 244 12.61 17.83 36.36
C SER A 244 11.89 19.04 36.97
N ASN A 245 11.47 20.00 36.15
CA ASN A 245 10.70 21.14 36.67
C ASN A 245 9.30 20.70 37.11
N ILE A 246 8.58 20.00 36.23
CA ILE A 246 7.25 19.44 36.52
C ILE A 246 7.27 17.95 36.23
N ARG A 247 6.85 17.14 37.20
CA ARG A 247 6.71 15.69 37.04
C ARG A 247 5.37 15.19 37.53
N PHE A 248 4.62 14.50 36.67
CA PHE A 248 3.46 13.70 37.08
C PHE A 248 3.82 12.22 37.05
N ALA A 249 3.84 11.57 38.22
CA ALA A 249 4.28 10.20 38.39
C ALA A 249 3.17 9.33 39.01
N GLY A 250 2.51 8.52 38.19
CA GLY A 250 1.35 7.72 38.59
C GLY A 250 0.06 8.49 38.80
N VAL A 251 -0.12 9.62 38.09
CA VAL A 251 -1.28 10.52 38.22
C VAL A 251 -2.42 10.08 37.30
N LYS A 252 -3.66 10.05 37.81
CA LYS A 252 -4.88 9.74 37.05
C LYS A 252 -5.76 10.97 36.91
N GLY A 253 -5.92 11.45 35.68
CA GLY A 253 -6.62 12.71 35.41
C GLY A 253 -5.80 13.89 35.87
N GLY A 254 -5.06 14.51 34.94
CA GLY A 254 -4.26 15.67 35.28
C GLY A 254 -4.02 16.57 34.08
N PHE A 255 -3.65 17.82 34.34
CA PHE A 255 -3.33 18.76 33.28
C PHE A 255 -2.16 19.68 33.61
N ILE A 256 -1.41 20.04 32.58
CA ILE A 256 -0.36 21.05 32.59
C ILE A 256 -0.73 22.00 31.45
N ARG A 257 -1.19 23.21 31.78
CA ARG A 257 -1.76 24.14 30.79
C ARG A 257 -1.09 25.50 30.83
N ASN A 258 -0.77 26.05 29.66
CA ASN A 258 -0.27 27.41 29.55
C ASN A 258 0.92 27.70 30.50
N ILE A 259 1.83 26.73 30.63
CA ILE A 259 3.06 26.86 31.44
C ILE A 259 4.23 27.27 30.56
N LYS A 260 5.10 28.13 31.07
CA LYS A 260 6.44 28.35 30.50
C LYS A 260 7.49 27.73 31.44
N SER A 261 8.09 26.62 31.06
CA SER A 261 9.03 25.87 31.91
C SER A 261 10.41 25.90 31.28
N TYR A 262 11.44 26.29 32.03
CA TYR A 262 12.77 26.42 31.45
C TYR A 262 13.91 26.12 32.43
N ASP A 263 15.10 25.95 31.87
CA ASP A 263 16.36 25.76 32.60
C ASP A 263 16.30 24.63 33.64
N SER A 264 15.74 23.49 33.25
CA SER A 264 15.72 22.25 34.04
C SER A 264 17.08 21.53 33.99
N LEU A 265 17.43 20.81 35.06
CA LEU A 265 18.60 19.93 35.06
C LEU A 265 18.37 18.65 34.23
N LEU A 266 17.15 18.12 34.26
CA LEU A 266 16.71 16.99 33.43
C LEU A 266 15.61 17.45 32.46
N HIS A 267 14.34 17.06 32.66
CA HIS A 267 13.23 17.44 31.78
C HIS A 267 12.49 18.68 32.28
N THR A 268 11.92 19.48 31.38
CA THR A 268 11.02 20.55 31.80
C THR A 268 9.65 20.02 32.21
N ILE A 269 9.12 19.02 31.49
CA ILE A 269 7.86 18.34 31.81
C ILE A 269 8.04 16.83 31.58
N ASP A 270 7.83 16.02 32.62
CA ASP A 270 7.86 14.54 32.55
C ASP A 270 6.55 13.94 33.07
N VAL A 271 5.98 13.01 32.31
CA VAL A 271 4.85 12.17 32.74
C VAL A 271 5.31 10.72 32.79
N THR A 272 5.42 10.19 34.00
CA THR A 272 5.96 8.85 34.25
C THR A 272 5.04 8.00 35.14
N TYR A 273 5.41 6.75 35.40
CA TYR A 273 4.74 5.90 36.39
C TYR A 273 5.13 6.30 37.83
N ALA A 274 4.48 5.71 38.83
CA ALA A 274 4.65 6.01 40.25
C ALA A 274 6.02 5.54 40.80
N SER A 275 7.10 6.15 40.32
CA SER A 275 8.46 5.93 40.80
C SER A 275 9.35 7.11 40.46
N ASP A 276 10.43 7.25 41.21
CA ASP A 276 11.49 8.17 40.84
C ASP A 276 12.41 7.58 39.76
N ASP A 277 12.60 6.27 39.73
CA ASP A 277 13.48 5.61 38.75
C ASP A 277 12.69 5.18 37.51
N TYR A 278 13.34 5.14 36.35
CA TYR A 278 12.73 4.60 35.14
C TYR A 278 12.76 3.06 35.14
N PHE A 279 11.75 2.45 34.52
CA PHE A 279 11.56 1.00 34.54
C PHE A 279 12.29 0.32 33.37
N TYR A 280 13.37 -0.41 33.70
CA TYR A 280 14.21 -1.14 32.75
C TYR A 280 14.20 -2.65 33.04
N GLN A 281 13.14 -3.35 32.63
CA GLN A 281 12.97 -4.79 32.88
C GLN A 281 12.85 -5.64 31.59
N GLY A 282 13.23 -5.07 30.44
CA GLY A 282 13.27 -5.73 29.13
C GLY A 282 12.06 -5.45 28.23
N ASP A 283 12.27 -5.60 26.92
CA ASP A 283 11.21 -5.43 25.91
C ASP A 283 10.06 -6.44 26.10
N GLY A 284 8.84 -5.91 26.18
CA GLY A 284 7.60 -6.63 26.41
C GLY A 284 7.22 -6.72 27.88
N VAL A 285 8.04 -6.20 28.80
CA VAL A 285 7.73 -6.07 30.21
C VAL A 285 7.29 -4.64 30.50
N ARG A 286 6.20 -4.51 31.26
CA ARG A 286 5.62 -3.21 31.65
C ARG A 286 5.41 -3.17 33.15
N VAL A 287 5.38 -1.97 33.70
CA VAL A 287 4.92 -1.70 35.07
C VAL A 287 3.46 -2.13 35.23
N ASN A 288 3.04 -2.39 36.47
CA ASN A 288 1.62 -2.58 36.75
C ASN A 288 0.85 -1.33 36.34
N GLU A 289 -0.20 -1.52 35.55
CA GLU A 289 -1.05 -0.46 35.02
C GLU A 289 -1.63 0.47 36.10
N THR A 290 -1.79 0.00 37.34
CA THR A 290 -2.24 0.84 38.47
C THR A 290 -1.25 1.94 38.86
N LEU A 291 0.03 1.75 38.54
CA LEU A 291 1.13 2.68 38.82
C LEU A 291 1.37 3.69 37.69
N GLU A 292 0.81 3.46 36.51
CA GLU A 292 1.01 4.33 35.35
C GLU A 292 0.27 5.67 35.49
N SER A 293 0.82 6.75 34.94
CA SER A 293 0.02 7.97 34.73
C SER A 293 -0.98 7.77 33.59
N LYS A 294 -2.18 8.34 33.75
CA LYS A 294 -3.29 8.20 32.81
C LYS A 294 -4.12 9.47 32.66
N HIS A 295 -4.65 9.69 31.46
CA HIS A 295 -5.56 10.81 31.17
C HIS A 295 -4.93 12.16 31.49
N ILE A 296 -3.68 12.35 31.04
CA ILE A 296 -2.94 13.59 31.24
C ILE A 296 -3.02 14.45 29.99
N LEU A 297 -3.29 15.74 30.18
CA LEU A 297 -3.27 16.76 29.13
C LEU A 297 -2.10 17.72 29.34
N ILE A 298 -1.25 17.91 28.33
CA ILE A 298 -0.21 18.93 28.29
C ILE A 298 -0.56 19.87 27.14
N ASP A 299 -1.00 21.09 27.44
CA ASP A 299 -1.56 21.98 26.41
C ASP A 299 -1.08 23.43 26.53
N GLY A 300 -0.63 23.99 25.41
CA GLY A 300 -0.24 25.39 25.34
C GLY A 300 1.03 25.73 26.11
N CYS A 301 1.93 24.77 26.37
CA CYS A 301 3.16 25.00 27.12
C CYS A 301 4.31 25.46 26.22
N GLU A 302 5.20 26.27 26.77
CA GLU A 302 6.49 26.63 26.16
C GLU A 302 7.61 26.05 27.02
N VAL A 303 8.55 25.34 26.40
CA VAL A 303 9.68 24.73 27.11
C VAL A 303 11.00 24.93 26.41
N TYR A 304 12.04 25.29 27.17
CA TYR A 304 13.39 25.50 26.63
C TYR A 304 14.49 25.37 27.67
N GLY A 305 15.74 25.27 27.22
CA GLY A 305 16.87 25.14 28.13
C GLY A 305 16.83 23.87 28.98
N PHE A 306 16.17 22.82 28.52
CA PHE A 306 16.13 21.54 29.22
C PHE A 306 17.47 20.79 29.10
N GLY A 307 17.79 19.97 30.10
CA GLY A 307 19.02 19.18 30.18
C GLY A 307 18.90 17.78 29.55
N ASP A 308 17.67 17.31 29.30
CA ASP A 308 17.41 16.13 28.48
C ASP A 308 16.31 16.43 27.46
N ASP A 309 15.03 16.34 27.82
CA ASP A 309 13.91 16.65 26.90
C ASP A 309 13.00 17.78 27.39
N GLY A 310 12.34 18.44 26.44
CA GLY A 310 11.33 19.45 26.73
C GLY A 310 10.10 18.84 27.40
N ILE A 311 9.32 18.10 26.62
CA ILE A 311 8.18 17.33 27.10
C ILE A 311 8.44 15.86 26.86
N THR A 312 8.41 15.04 27.90
CA THR A 312 8.65 13.60 27.78
C THR A 312 7.59 12.77 28.51
N THR A 313 7.42 11.53 28.05
CA THR A 313 6.50 10.56 28.65
C THR A 313 7.14 9.19 28.76
N HIS A 314 6.89 8.52 29.89
CA HIS A 314 7.41 7.20 30.22
C HIS A 314 6.32 6.36 30.88
N HIS A 315 6.23 5.06 30.57
CA HIS A 315 5.37 4.07 31.25
C HIS A 315 3.98 4.59 31.64
N SER A 316 3.35 5.29 30.69
CA SER A 316 2.10 6.03 30.90
C SER A 316 1.17 5.84 29.71
N ARG A 317 -0.12 6.12 29.88
CA ARG A 317 -1.08 5.94 28.78
C ARG A 317 -2.23 6.94 28.71
N HIS A 318 -2.87 7.03 27.55
CA HIS A 318 -3.99 7.95 27.31
C HIS A 318 -3.59 9.40 27.56
N LEU A 319 -2.55 9.83 26.86
CA LEU A 319 -1.96 11.16 27.02
C LEU A 319 -2.34 12.03 25.82
N ILE A 320 -2.54 13.32 26.06
CA ILE A 320 -2.82 14.31 25.04
C ILE A 320 -1.80 15.45 25.17
N ILE A 321 -1.04 15.72 24.11
CA ILE A 321 0.03 16.72 24.09
C ILE A 321 -0.24 17.68 22.93
N GLY A 322 -0.75 18.87 23.25
CA GLY A 322 -1.34 19.81 22.30
C GLY A 322 -0.74 21.21 22.32
N ASN A 323 -0.61 21.87 21.17
CA ASN A 323 -0.33 23.32 21.09
C ASN A 323 0.95 23.77 21.84
N ASN A 324 1.94 22.89 22.02
CA ASN A 324 3.15 23.21 22.77
C ASN A 324 4.26 23.75 21.86
N TYR A 325 5.21 24.49 22.44
CA TYR A 325 6.43 24.94 21.77
C TYR A 325 7.66 24.50 22.57
N ALA A 326 8.43 23.55 22.05
CA ALA A 326 9.65 23.06 22.70
C ALA A 326 10.89 23.38 21.87
N HIS A 327 11.86 24.09 22.44
CA HIS A 327 12.99 24.59 21.66
C HIS A 327 14.27 24.79 22.47
N ASP A 328 15.39 24.90 21.75
CA ASP A 328 16.69 25.33 22.30
C ASP A 328 17.10 24.58 23.59
N PRO A 329 17.40 23.27 23.49
CA PRO A 329 17.94 22.51 24.61
C PRO A 329 19.29 23.06 25.10
N THR A 330 19.74 22.55 26.24
CA THR A 330 21.14 22.71 26.67
C THR A 330 22.09 22.17 25.58
N LYS A 331 23.20 22.89 25.36
CA LYS A 331 24.17 22.56 24.30
C LYS A 331 25.36 21.81 24.87
N ASP A 332 25.15 20.57 25.30
CA ASP A 332 26.16 19.68 25.87
C ASP A 332 26.24 18.32 25.19
N SER A 333 25.69 18.20 23.98
CA SER A 333 25.77 17.01 23.12
C SER A 333 25.06 15.76 23.67
N GLY A 334 23.84 15.91 24.19
CA GLY A 334 22.97 14.80 24.59
C GLY A 334 21.79 14.54 23.63
N ASN A 335 20.96 13.57 23.99
CA ASN A 335 19.77 13.16 23.23
C ASN A 335 18.61 14.13 23.41
N HIS A 336 18.82 15.43 23.19
CA HIS A 336 17.86 16.43 23.64
C HIS A 336 16.72 16.66 22.64
N ASN A 337 15.53 16.14 22.94
CA ASN A 337 14.39 16.28 22.06
C ASN A 337 13.42 17.36 22.52
N GLY A 338 12.75 18.00 21.56
CA GLY A 338 11.66 18.93 21.87
C GLY A 338 10.52 18.19 22.56
N ILE A 339 10.02 17.13 21.92
CA ILE A 339 9.05 16.21 22.50
C ILE A 339 9.56 14.78 22.33
N GLU A 340 9.53 14.02 23.42
CA GLU A 340 9.93 12.62 23.45
C GLU A 340 8.81 11.73 23.97
N ILE A 341 8.40 10.75 23.17
CA ILE A 341 7.47 9.70 23.60
C ILE A 341 8.30 8.44 23.82
N ASP A 342 8.68 8.20 25.06
CA ASP A 342 9.70 7.23 25.41
C ASP A 342 9.14 5.95 26.05
N ASP A 343 10.05 5.06 26.43
CA ASP A 343 9.93 3.86 27.24
C ASP A 343 8.54 3.62 27.83
N GLY A 344 7.83 2.65 27.29
CA GLY A 344 6.56 2.17 27.82
C GLY A 344 5.38 3.11 27.59
N SER A 345 5.51 4.21 26.86
CA SER A 345 4.36 5.09 26.57
C SER A 345 3.35 4.43 25.63
N GLN A 346 2.05 4.58 25.90
CA GLN A 346 0.98 4.00 25.07
C GLN A 346 -0.21 4.93 24.86
N PHE A 347 -0.84 4.87 23.68
CA PHE A 347 -2.05 5.65 23.40
C PHE A 347 -1.83 7.15 23.64
N VAL A 348 -0.77 7.68 23.02
CA VAL A 348 -0.37 9.08 23.12
C VAL A 348 -0.83 9.82 21.87
N TYR A 349 -1.53 10.94 22.07
CA TYR A 349 -2.08 11.77 21.00
C TYR A 349 -1.41 13.13 21.01
N LEU A 350 -0.81 13.51 19.88
CA LEU A 350 -0.13 14.79 19.70
C LEU A 350 -0.84 15.63 18.65
N TYR A 351 -1.02 16.93 18.89
CA TYR A 351 -1.56 17.86 17.89
C TYR A 351 -0.99 19.28 18.03
N ASN A 352 -0.77 19.95 16.91
CA ASN A 352 -0.39 21.36 16.80
C ASN A 352 0.85 21.76 17.61
N ASN A 353 1.77 20.82 17.85
CA ASN A 353 3.02 21.15 18.54
C ASN A 353 4.04 21.74 17.55
N LYS A 354 4.90 22.61 18.08
CA LYS A 354 6.05 23.20 17.38
C LYS A 354 7.34 22.80 18.11
N THR A 355 8.35 22.37 17.37
CA THR A 355 9.69 22.11 17.91
C THR A 355 10.77 22.82 17.12
N GLU A 356 11.84 23.28 17.79
CA GLU A 356 12.86 24.09 17.13
C GLU A 356 14.27 23.91 17.71
N ASN A 357 15.27 23.77 16.82
CA ASN A 357 16.70 23.64 17.16
C ASN A 357 17.05 22.48 18.12
N CYS A 358 16.28 21.39 18.12
CA CYS A 358 16.53 20.22 18.98
C CYS A 358 17.45 19.19 18.30
N PHE A 359 17.83 18.12 19.02
CA PHE A 359 18.33 16.91 18.36
C PHE A 359 17.18 16.26 17.58
N GLY A 360 16.17 15.75 18.29
CA GLY A 360 14.91 15.30 17.72
C GLY A 360 13.83 16.37 17.89
N GLY A 361 13.10 16.68 16.82
CA GLY A 361 11.89 17.48 16.95
C GLY A 361 10.85 16.71 17.76
N LEU A 362 10.41 15.60 17.17
CA LEU A 362 9.65 14.56 17.82
C LEU A 362 10.42 13.24 17.75
N GLU A 363 10.72 12.67 18.91
CA GLU A 363 11.28 11.33 19.04
C GLU A 363 10.25 10.36 19.62
N ILE A 364 10.07 9.21 18.97
CA ILE A 364 9.22 8.12 19.46
C ILE A 364 10.10 6.89 19.59
N LYS A 365 10.45 6.54 20.83
CA LYS A 365 11.53 5.58 21.06
C LYS A 365 11.32 4.62 22.23
N ALA A 366 12.31 3.75 22.38
CA ALA A 366 12.74 3.26 23.68
C ALA A 366 14.23 2.96 23.68
N HIS A 367 14.78 2.86 24.89
CA HIS A 367 16.05 2.24 25.19
C HIS A 367 16.03 0.70 24.95
N GLU A 368 17.20 0.07 24.86
CA GLU A 368 17.29 -1.39 24.64
C GLU A 368 16.60 -2.25 25.72
N PRO A 369 16.78 -1.99 27.04
CA PRO A 369 16.24 -2.87 28.08
C PRO A 369 14.79 -2.53 28.47
N THR A 370 13.95 -2.05 27.55
CA THR A 370 12.57 -1.67 27.88
C THR A 370 11.62 -1.76 26.68
N SER A 371 10.35 -1.54 26.93
CA SER A 371 9.30 -1.56 25.92
C SER A 371 9.26 -0.25 25.15
N ALA A 372 9.24 -0.28 23.83
CA ALA A 372 9.01 0.87 22.97
C ALA A 372 7.64 1.51 23.20
N ALA A 373 7.61 2.84 23.02
CA ALA A 373 6.37 3.57 22.85
C ALA A 373 5.53 2.92 21.73
N SER A 374 4.22 2.81 21.93
CA SER A 374 3.33 2.17 20.95
C SER A 374 1.95 2.81 20.89
N ASN A 375 1.27 2.71 19.75
CA ASN A 375 -0.02 3.35 19.50
C ASN A 375 0.05 4.88 19.71
N VAL A 376 1.03 5.52 19.08
CA VAL A 376 1.22 6.97 19.09
C VAL A 376 0.60 7.58 17.84
N VAL A 377 -0.24 8.59 18.02
CA VAL A 377 -0.94 9.29 16.94
C VAL A 377 -0.56 10.77 16.97
N VAL A 378 0.06 11.24 15.89
CA VAL A 378 0.38 12.65 15.66
C VAL A 378 -0.56 13.16 14.59
N LEU A 379 -1.40 14.14 14.93
CA LEU A 379 -2.39 14.72 14.03
C LEU A 379 -1.86 15.94 13.27
N SER A 380 -0.88 16.64 13.86
CA SER A 380 -0.12 17.74 13.26
C SER A 380 1.09 18.06 14.14
N HIS A 381 2.19 18.45 13.51
CA HIS A 381 3.43 18.88 14.18
C HIS A 381 4.27 19.71 13.19
N LEU A 382 4.89 20.78 13.66
CA LEU A 382 5.87 21.57 12.90
C LEU A 382 7.23 21.47 13.59
N ASP A 383 8.23 20.94 12.89
CA ASP A 383 9.61 20.98 13.35
C ASP A 383 10.46 21.91 12.50
N ILE A 384 11.33 22.69 13.16
CA ILE A 384 12.21 23.68 12.53
C ILE A 384 13.65 23.46 12.97
N ARG A 385 14.55 23.17 12.02
CA ARG A 385 16.01 23.10 12.23
C ARG A 385 16.47 22.13 13.32
N SER A 386 15.67 21.14 13.70
CA SER A 386 16.17 20.01 14.48
C SER A 386 17.08 19.14 13.61
N ILE A 387 18.01 18.41 14.23
CA ILE A 387 18.88 17.49 13.48
C ILE A 387 18.01 16.42 12.83
N ARG A 388 17.11 15.79 13.58
CA ARG A 388 16.15 14.79 13.11
C ARG A 388 14.74 15.22 13.45
N SER A 389 14.01 15.81 12.50
CA SER A 389 12.66 16.32 12.79
C SER A 389 11.72 15.25 13.34
N TYR A 390 11.68 14.07 12.71
CA TYR A 390 10.89 12.93 13.17
C TYR A 390 11.78 11.68 13.27
N ASN A 391 12.05 11.22 14.51
CA ASN A 391 12.95 10.11 14.79
C ASN A 391 12.20 8.96 15.47
N ILE A 392 11.94 7.88 14.73
CA ILE A 392 11.20 6.72 15.23
C ILE A 392 12.14 5.52 15.29
N ARG A 393 12.45 5.04 16.50
CA ARG A 393 13.50 4.00 16.69
C ARG A 393 13.36 3.23 18.00
N HIS A 394 13.78 1.97 18.02
CA HIS A 394 13.97 1.23 19.28
C HIS A 394 15.43 0.79 19.39
N ILE A 395 16.18 1.39 20.32
CA ILE A 395 17.62 1.12 20.51
C ILE A 395 17.82 -0.38 20.82
N GLY A 396 18.92 -0.96 20.36
CA GLY A 396 19.25 -2.37 20.60
C GLY A 396 18.43 -3.39 19.79
N HIS A 397 17.56 -2.90 18.89
CA HIS A 397 16.68 -3.74 18.06
C HIS A 397 16.83 -3.44 16.55
N HIS A 398 18.03 -3.00 16.12
CA HIS A 398 18.30 -2.46 14.77
C HIS A 398 19.09 -3.41 13.87
N LYS A 399 20.11 -4.06 14.41
CA LYS A 399 21.06 -4.88 13.65
C LYS A 399 20.48 -6.25 13.35
N ALA A 400 21.06 -6.95 12.37
CA ALA A 400 20.61 -8.28 11.99
C ALA A 400 20.81 -9.34 13.09
N ALA A 401 21.75 -9.13 14.00
CA ALA A 401 21.98 -9.99 15.16
C ALA A 401 21.05 -9.65 16.35
N ASP A 402 20.56 -8.41 16.43
CA ASP A 402 19.70 -7.96 17.52
C ASP A 402 18.37 -8.73 17.55
N VAL A 403 17.82 -8.92 18.75
CA VAL A 403 16.46 -9.44 18.93
C VAL A 403 15.49 -8.46 18.29
N LYS A 404 14.45 -8.97 17.61
CA LYS A 404 13.42 -8.12 17.03
C LYS A 404 12.54 -7.57 18.16
N SER A 405 12.25 -6.27 18.12
CA SER A 405 11.39 -5.67 19.14
C SER A 405 10.00 -6.31 19.17
N LYS A 406 9.48 -6.53 20.38
CA LYS A 406 8.13 -6.99 20.66
C LYS A 406 7.14 -5.83 20.65
N THR A 407 7.56 -4.63 21.06
CA THR A 407 6.67 -3.51 21.39
C THR A 407 6.72 -2.33 20.41
N ALA A 408 7.74 -2.22 19.56
CA ALA A 408 7.88 -1.11 18.60
C ALA A 408 6.86 -1.24 17.46
N TYR A 409 5.64 -0.73 17.65
CA TYR A 409 4.59 -0.75 16.63
C TYR A 409 3.50 0.31 16.81
N GLY A 410 2.75 0.55 15.74
CA GLY A 410 1.50 1.31 15.76
C GLY A 410 1.74 2.82 15.86
N ILE A 411 2.36 3.39 14.82
CA ILE A 411 2.62 4.83 14.76
C ILE A 411 1.82 5.43 13.61
N ILE A 412 1.11 6.51 13.88
CA ILE A 412 0.40 7.29 12.86
C ILE A 412 0.92 8.72 12.92
N LEU A 413 1.51 9.19 11.82
CA LEU A 413 1.94 10.57 11.63
C LEU A 413 1.08 11.20 10.53
N ASN A 414 0.32 12.24 10.86
CA ASN A 414 -0.58 12.91 9.95
C ASN A 414 -0.28 14.42 9.92
N ASN A 415 -0.29 15.04 8.75
CA ASN A 415 -0.14 16.48 8.54
C ASN A 415 1.06 17.10 9.29
N ILE A 416 2.22 16.45 9.16
CA ILE A 416 3.46 16.88 9.80
C ILE A 416 4.37 17.64 8.82
N VAL A 417 5.21 18.54 9.35
CA VAL A 417 6.09 19.40 8.54
C VAL A 417 7.48 19.49 9.14
N SER A 418 8.50 19.18 8.34
CA SER A 418 9.92 19.36 8.67
C SER A 418 10.48 20.53 7.85
N VAL A 419 11.00 21.55 8.53
CA VAL A 419 11.55 22.76 7.92
C VAL A 419 13.04 22.89 8.26
N TYR A 420 13.87 22.85 7.24
CA TYR A 420 15.32 23.06 7.28
C TYR A 420 16.05 22.13 8.27
N PRO A 421 15.78 20.81 8.28
CA PRO A 421 16.52 19.90 9.15
C PRO A 421 18.00 19.95 8.81
N GLN A 422 18.86 20.17 9.80
CA GLN A 422 20.29 20.34 9.58
C GLN A 422 21.08 19.98 10.82
N TYR A 423 22.38 19.72 10.65
CA TYR A 423 23.25 19.62 11.81
C TYR A 423 23.33 20.98 12.51
N ASN A 424 22.90 21.04 13.77
CA ASN A 424 22.83 22.29 14.56
C ASN A 424 23.72 22.25 15.82
N GLY A 425 24.54 21.20 15.97
CA GLY A 425 25.43 21.00 17.13
C GLY A 425 24.77 20.39 18.37
N ALA A 426 23.46 20.11 18.38
CA ALA A 426 22.75 19.57 19.55
C ALA A 426 23.21 18.15 19.95
N TYR A 427 23.65 17.33 19.01
CA TYR A 427 24.18 15.98 19.25
C TYR A 427 25.40 15.75 18.36
N GLU A 428 26.58 15.58 18.94
CA GLU A 428 27.84 15.41 18.22
C GLU A 428 27.84 14.18 17.29
N GLY A 429 28.26 14.36 16.04
CA GLY A 429 28.33 13.29 15.04
C GLY A 429 26.98 12.80 14.49
N ALA A 430 25.85 13.35 14.95
CA ALA A 430 24.55 13.01 14.41
C ALA A 430 24.39 13.53 12.97
N THR A 431 23.79 12.71 12.10
CA THR A 431 23.46 13.12 10.73
C THR A 431 21.99 13.57 10.63
N PRO A 432 21.70 14.65 9.89
CA PRO A 432 20.38 15.24 9.85
C PRO A 432 19.38 14.43 9.02
N ARG A 433 18.10 14.48 9.38
CA ARG A 433 16.98 13.81 8.69
C ARG A 433 15.72 14.65 8.80
N ALA A 434 14.98 14.77 7.70
CA ALA A 434 13.58 15.16 7.76
C ALA A 434 12.76 14.06 8.47
N MET A 435 13.06 12.79 8.18
CA MET A 435 12.45 11.66 8.89
C MET A 435 13.37 10.43 8.88
N VAL A 436 13.38 9.68 9.99
CA VAL A 436 14.00 8.35 10.05
C VAL A 436 13.13 7.36 10.80
N ILE A 437 12.90 6.20 10.19
CA ILE A 437 12.11 5.10 10.77
C ILE A 437 12.98 3.85 10.86
N SER A 438 13.13 3.33 12.08
CA SER A 438 13.96 2.19 12.44
C SER A 438 13.22 1.28 13.42
N ALA A 439 13.38 -0.04 13.32
CA ALA A 439 12.80 -1.12 14.14
C ALA A 439 11.25 -1.22 14.19
N TYR A 440 10.55 -0.09 14.09
CA TYR A 440 9.11 -0.02 14.25
C TYR A 440 8.34 -0.72 13.15
N ARG A 441 7.17 -1.24 13.54
CA ARG A 441 6.24 -1.91 12.64
C ARG A 441 4.89 -1.20 12.57
N ASN A 442 4.21 -1.29 11.43
CA ASN A 442 2.90 -0.66 11.23
C ASN A 442 2.99 0.85 11.47
N VAL A 443 3.82 1.51 10.66
CA VAL A 443 3.99 2.97 10.69
C VAL A 443 3.28 3.56 9.48
N LEU A 444 2.30 4.41 9.74
CA LEU A 444 1.56 5.15 8.71
C LEU A 444 1.99 6.61 8.77
N VAL A 445 2.48 7.14 7.65
CA VAL A 445 2.73 8.56 7.46
C VAL A 445 1.81 9.06 6.34
N ASN A 446 1.00 10.07 6.63
CA ASN A 446 0.08 10.65 5.68
C ASN A 446 0.17 12.18 5.70
N GLY A 447 0.41 12.82 4.57
CA GLY A 447 0.49 14.29 4.51
C GLY A 447 1.75 14.81 5.20
N PHE A 448 2.92 14.42 4.72
CA PHE A 448 4.20 14.92 5.24
C PHE A 448 4.84 15.89 4.25
N THR A 449 5.29 17.04 4.73
CA THR A 449 6.05 18.01 3.93
C THR A 449 7.45 18.19 4.51
N ALA A 450 8.47 17.88 3.71
CA ALA A 450 9.88 18.09 4.03
C ALA A 450 10.44 19.23 3.17
N ILE A 451 11.03 20.24 3.81
CA ILE A 451 11.56 21.43 3.14
C ILE A 451 13.02 21.61 3.55
N GLY A 452 13.93 21.47 2.59
CA GLY A 452 15.33 21.89 2.72
C GLY A 452 15.56 23.33 2.26
N ASP A 453 16.66 23.92 2.71
CA ASP A 453 17.16 25.25 2.34
C ASP A 453 18.50 25.20 1.56
N GLY A 454 18.92 24.01 1.14
CA GLY A 454 20.22 23.79 0.51
C GLY A 454 21.41 23.58 1.48
N ASN A 455 21.24 23.83 2.78
CA ASN A 455 22.29 23.61 3.80
C ASN A 455 22.33 22.17 4.33
N PHE A 456 21.48 21.28 3.80
CA PHE A 456 21.42 19.88 4.21
C PHE A 456 22.76 19.16 3.97
N MET A 457 23.15 18.32 4.93
CA MET A 457 24.41 17.57 4.88
C MET A 457 24.47 16.67 3.63
N SER A 458 25.61 16.69 2.95
CA SER A 458 25.85 15.83 1.79
C SER A 458 26.03 14.36 2.17
N GLY A 459 25.72 13.45 1.24
CA GLY A 459 25.96 12.02 1.40
C GLY A 459 24.98 11.28 2.32
N VAL A 460 23.97 11.98 2.86
CA VAL A 460 22.89 11.38 3.66
C VAL A 460 21.52 11.65 3.04
N PRO A 461 20.52 10.75 3.23
CA PRO A 461 19.19 10.93 2.67
C PRO A 461 18.32 11.87 3.50
N ALA A 462 17.35 12.54 2.89
CA ALA A 462 16.39 13.38 3.61
C ALA A 462 15.43 12.53 4.48
N ILE A 463 14.87 11.47 3.88
CA ILE A 463 14.02 10.47 4.54
C ILE A 463 14.70 9.10 4.48
N ALA A 464 14.80 8.42 5.63
CA ALA A 464 15.39 7.09 5.72
C ALA A 464 14.43 6.06 6.35
N ILE A 465 14.25 4.92 5.68
CA ILE A 465 13.60 3.73 6.24
C ILE A 465 14.63 2.62 6.31
N GLN A 466 14.92 2.13 7.51
CA GLN A 466 16.06 1.27 7.77
C GLN A 466 15.86 0.34 8.98
N TYR A 467 16.89 -0.46 9.28
CA TYR A 467 17.03 -1.18 10.54
C TYR A 467 15.78 -1.94 11.00
N ARG A 468 15.35 -2.94 10.22
CA ARG A 468 14.22 -3.85 10.51
C ARG A 468 12.83 -3.18 10.56
N ALA A 469 12.68 -1.93 10.14
CA ALA A 469 11.34 -1.34 9.99
C ALA A 469 10.47 -2.21 9.07
N GLU A 470 9.20 -2.43 9.42
CA GLU A 470 8.34 -3.33 8.65
C GLU A 470 6.91 -2.80 8.56
N ASN A 471 6.27 -2.95 7.40
CA ASN A 471 4.93 -2.45 7.16
C ASN A 471 4.85 -0.93 7.39
N VAL A 472 5.68 -0.20 6.64
CA VAL A 472 5.71 1.27 6.66
C VAL A 472 5.06 1.79 5.40
N ALA A 473 4.11 2.70 5.55
CA ALA A 473 3.39 3.30 4.45
C ALA A 473 3.53 4.82 4.49
N LEU A 474 4.09 5.39 3.41
CA LEU A 474 4.20 6.83 3.21
C LEU A 474 3.21 7.25 2.11
N HIS A 475 2.23 8.07 2.48
CA HIS A 475 1.18 8.59 1.61
C HIS A 475 1.19 10.11 1.56
N ASN A 476 1.02 10.69 0.36
CA ASN A 476 0.88 12.13 0.17
C ASN A 476 2.09 12.91 0.73
N ILE A 477 3.27 12.60 0.21
CA ILE A 477 4.55 13.15 0.69
C ILE A 477 5.03 14.23 -0.27
N ASN A 478 5.38 15.40 0.25
CA ASN A 478 5.98 16.50 -0.50
C ASN A 478 7.41 16.75 -0.04
N ILE A 479 8.37 16.80 -0.96
CA ILE A 479 9.79 17.01 -0.66
C ILE A 479 10.34 18.07 -1.61
N LYS A 480 11.06 19.06 -1.07
CA LYS A 480 11.77 20.08 -1.84
C LYS A 480 13.05 20.55 -1.16
N GLY A 481 14.02 21.04 -1.94
CA GLY A 481 15.17 21.80 -1.43
C GLY A 481 16.31 20.99 -0.80
N PHE A 482 16.34 19.66 -0.95
CA PHE A 482 17.43 18.81 -0.45
C PHE A 482 18.52 18.55 -1.51
N THR A 483 18.99 19.61 -2.18
CA THR A 483 19.90 19.57 -3.35
C THR A 483 21.18 18.76 -3.15
N ASN A 484 21.75 18.79 -1.95
CA ASN A 484 22.99 18.08 -1.61
C ASN A 484 22.77 16.65 -1.04
N SER A 485 21.52 16.24 -0.81
CA SER A 485 21.23 14.93 -0.21
C SER A 485 21.63 13.76 -1.12
N GLN A 486 21.95 12.62 -0.51
CA GLN A 486 22.18 11.37 -1.25
C GLN A 486 20.93 10.92 -2.00
N ALA A 487 19.77 11.04 -1.35
CA ALA A 487 18.47 10.73 -1.92
C ALA A 487 17.38 11.47 -1.14
N ASP A 488 16.25 11.76 -1.77
CA ASP A 488 15.09 12.29 -1.03
C ASP A 488 14.49 11.20 -0.14
N ILE A 489 14.26 10.00 -0.68
CA ILE A 489 13.82 8.83 0.09
C ILE A 489 14.81 7.67 -0.11
N LYS A 490 15.36 7.15 0.99
CA LYS A 490 16.22 5.96 0.98
C LYS A 490 15.63 4.82 1.80
N LEU A 491 15.42 3.69 1.13
CA LEU A 491 15.19 2.40 1.74
C LEU A 491 16.53 1.65 1.82
N TYR A 492 17.02 1.38 3.03
CA TYR A 492 18.32 0.72 3.20
C TYR A 492 18.24 -0.79 2.93
N GLY A 493 19.27 -1.35 2.29
CA GLY A 493 19.33 -2.79 2.01
C GLY A 493 20.00 -3.61 3.13
N GLY A 494 20.34 -4.86 2.82
CA GLY A 494 21.13 -5.75 3.68
C GLY A 494 20.32 -6.69 4.57
N ALA A 495 21.00 -7.39 5.49
CA ALA A 495 20.39 -8.44 6.33
C ALA A 495 19.30 -7.92 7.29
N ASN A 496 19.37 -6.65 7.67
CA ASN A 496 18.41 -5.93 8.51
C ASN A 496 17.64 -4.86 7.74
N ARG A 497 17.47 -5.04 6.43
CA ARG A 497 16.61 -4.21 5.58
C ARG A 497 15.19 -4.04 6.14
N PRO A 498 14.49 -2.98 5.72
CA PRO A 498 13.07 -2.88 5.96
C PRO A 498 12.27 -3.84 5.06
N LYS A 499 11.01 -4.07 5.42
CA LYS A 499 10.08 -4.99 4.75
C LYS A 499 8.70 -4.35 4.58
N LYS A 500 7.95 -4.74 3.56
CA LYS A 500 6.57 -4.32 3.26
C LYS A 500 6.43 -2.80 3.23
N ILE A 501 7.10 -2.16 2.28
CA ILE A 501 7.13 -0.69 2.18
C ILE A 501 6.20 -0.22 1.08
N THR A 502 5.32 0.72 1.40
CA THR A 502 4.43 1.36 0.41
C THR A 502 4.74 2.84 0.34
N LEU A 503 5.13 3.31 -0.84
CA LEU A 503 5.27 4.72 -1.15
C LEU A 503 4.17 5.08 -2.14
N SER A 504 3.34 6.07 -1.83
CA SER A 504 2.30 6.48 -2.75
C SER A 504 1.95 7.96 -2.67
N ASN A 505 1.57 8.51 -3.83
CA ASN A 505 1.38 9.94 -4.03
C ASN A 505 2.59 10.73 -3.53
N ILE A 506 3.78 10.37 -4.03
CA ILE A 506 5.03 11.06 -3.70
C ILE A 506 5.24 12.20 -4.69
N ASN A 507 5.49 13.40 -4.19
CA ASN A 507 5.74 14.60 -4.98
C ASN A 507 7.10 15.18 -4.57
N ILE A 508 8.07 15.11 -5.49
CA ILE A 508 9.42 15.65 -5.31
C ILE A 508 9.60 16.78 -6.31
N ILE A 509 9.95 17.97 -5.83
CA ILE A 509 10.15 19.15 -6.67
C ILE A 509 11.47 19.82 -6.26
N GLU A 510 12.40 19.94 -7.21
CA GLU A 510 13.66 20.68 -7.05
C GLU A 510 14.37 20.31 -5.72
N SER A 511 14.60 19.02 -5.54
CA SER A 511 15.13 18.45 -4.31
C SER A 511 16.47 17.76 -4.54
N SER A 512 16.64 16.46 -4.28
CA SER A 512 17.93 15.79 -4.46
C SER A 512 18.41 15.88 -5.90
N ASN A 513 19.66 16.31 -6.09
CA ASN A 513 20.33 16.25 -7.38
C ASN A 513 20.81 14.83 -7.76
N ASN A 514 20.80 13.91 -6.79
CA ASN A 514 21.39 12.58 -6.91
C ASN A 514 20.35 11.49 -7.14
N ILE A 515 19.37 11.33 -6.25
CA ILE A 515 18.35 10.30 -6.39
C ILE A 515 17.02 10.77 -5.78
N GLY A 516 15.92 10.65 -6.51
CA GLY A 516 14.58 10.87 -5.92
C GLY A 516 14.24 9.76 -4.90
N ILE A 517 13.98 8.56 -5.40
CA ILE A 517 13.67 7.39 -4.56
C ILE A 517 14.72 6.30 -4.77
N ALA A 518 15.38 5.90 -3.69
CA ALA A 518 16.46 4.91 -3.70
C ALA A 518 16.11 3.68 -2.84
N GLY A 519 16.28 2.47 -3.36
CA GLY A 519 16.09 1.23 -2.63
C GLY A 519 17.31 0.30 -2.71
N GLY A 520 17.86 -0.08 -1.56
CA GLY A 520 19.04 -0.94 -1.44
C GLY A 520 18.82 -2.43 -1.74
N GLY A 521 19.91 -3.19 -1.73
CA GLY A 521 19.90 -4.63 -1.99
C GLY A 521 19.07 -5.45 -1.01
N GLY A 522 18.45 -6.52 -1.50
CA GLY A 522 17.64 -7.46 -0.72
C GLY A 522 16.20 -7.03 -0.45
N ILE A 523 15.80 -5.81 -0.78
CA ILE A 523 14.41 -5.34 -0.62
C ILE A 523 13.51 -6.01 -1.66
N TYR A 524 12.48 -6.76 -1.25
CA TYR A 524 11.65 -7.58 -2.17
C TYR A 524 10.18 -7.19 -2.25
N ASP A 525 9.73 -6.37 -1.30
CA ASP A 525 8.34 -6.18 -0.94
C ASP A 525 8.03 -4.68 -0.83
N THR A 526 8.43 -3.93 -1.87
CA THR A 526 8.22 -2.49 -1.97
C THR A 526 7.29 -2.15 -3.12
N LYS A 527 6.41 -1.18 -2.87
CA LYS A 527 5.46 -0.63 -3.84
C LYS A 527 5.66 0.87 -3.98
N ILE A 528 5.71 1.36 -5.21
CA ILE A 528 5.72 2.78 -5.55
C ILE A 528 4.51 3.04 -6.45
N ILE A 529 3.50 3.74 -5.92
CA ILE A 529 2.19 3.90 -6.56
C ILE A 529 1.84 5.38 -6.65
N GLY A 530 1.89 5.95 -7.86
CA GLY A 530 1.64 7.38 -8.07
C GLY A 530 2.77 8.24 -7.53
N ALA A 531 3.63 8.76 -8.42
CA ALA A 531 4.63 9.74 -8.01
C ALA A 531 4.99 10.70 -9.14
N ASN A 532 5.23 11.96 -8.78
CA ASN A 532 5.74 13.00 -9.67
C ASN A 532 7.11 13.44 -9.14
N LEU A 533 8.17 13.07 -9.86
CA LEU A 533 9.54 13.33 -9.48
C LEU A 533 10.15 14.36 -10.43
N GLN A 534 10.43 15.56 -9.96
CA GLN A 534 11.07 16.61 -10.73
C GLN A 534 12.44 16.91 -10.14
N GLY A 535 13.48 16.41 -10.81
CA GLY A 535 14.87 16.59 -10.39
C GLY A 535 15.45 17.93 -10.83
N THR A 536 16.65 18.23 -10.32
CA THR A 536 17.46 19.39 -10.71
C THR A 536 18.92 19.01 -11.00
N GLY A 537 19.20 17.71 -11.13
CA GLY A 537 20.57 17.19 -11.18
C GLY A 537 20.75 16.00 -12.11
N THR A 538 21.98 15.51 -12.17
CA THR A 538 22.42 14.46 -13.11
C THR A 538 22.14 13.04 -12.61
N GLY A 539 21.30 12.92 -11.59
CA GLY A 539 20.95 11.70 -10.89
C GLY A 539 19.90 10.83 -11.57
N ASN A 540 19.29 9.93 -10.77
CA ASN A 540 18.20 9.04 -11.19
C ASN A 540 16.90 9.39 -10.46
N GLY A 541 15.76 9.40 -11.16
CA GLY A 541 14.46 9.59 -10.50
C GLY A 541 14.15 8.46 -9.51
N ILE A 542 14.23 7.23 -9.99
CA ILE A 542 14.17 6.00 -9.17
C ILE A 542 15.48 5.22 -9.32
N GLU A 543 16.01 4.72 -8.21
CA GLU A 543 17.14 3.78 -8.21
C GLU A 543 16.84 2.56 -7.33
N MET A 544 16.68 1.39 -7.95
CA MET A 544 16.43 0.12 -7.25
C MET A 544 17.49 -0.91 -7.60
N TYR A 545 18.10 -1.51 -6.58
CA TYR A 545 19.15 -2.53 -6.76
C TYR A 545 18.66 -3.83 -7.41
N ASN A 546 17.35 -4.10 -7.39
CA ASN A 546 16.76 -5.30 -7.97
C ASN A 546 15.44 -4.96 -8.68
N ASN A 547 14.87 -5.94 -9.37
CA ASN A 547 13.67 -5.79 -10.19
C ASN A 547 12.37 -6.21 -9.48
N THR A 548 12.37 -6.37 -8.15
CA THR A 548 11.22 -6.91 -7.41
C THR A 548 10.18 -5.86 -7.03
N THR A 549 10.55 -4.58 -7.06
CA THR A 549 9.67 -3.48 -6.68
C THR A 549 8.52 -3.31 -7.66
N GLU A 550 7.30 -3.16 -7.14
CA GLU A 550 6.13 -2.82 -7.93
C GLU A 550 6.10 -1.31 -8.16
N ILE A 551 5.90 -0.89 -9.41
CA ILE A 551 5.93 0.51 -9.84
C ILE A 551 4.71 0.77 -10.72
N ILE A 552 3.84 1.69 -10.30
CA ILE A 552 2.60 2.00 -11.01
C ILE A 552 2.39 3.51 -11.04
N GLY A 553 2.28 4.09 -12.25
CA GLY A 553 1.87 5.49 -12.42
C GLY A 553 2.89 6.50 -11.91
N VAL A 554 4.17 6.26 -12.12
CA VAL A 554 5.25 7.16 -11.70
C VAL A 554 5.82 7.90 -12.91
N LYS A 555 6.02 9.21 -12.76
CA LYS A 555 6.71 10.06 -13.74
C LYS A 555 7.95 10.67 -13.10
N ALA A 556 9.04 10.69 -13.84
CA ALA A 556 10.28 11.33 -13.44
C ALA A 556 10.81 12.18 -14.59
N GLU A 557 11.09 13.45 -14.32
CA GLU A 557 11.56 14.46 -15.26
C GLU A 557 12.75 15.21 -14.66
N ASN A 558 13.59 15.81 -15.51
CA ASN A 558 14.77 16.59 -15.11
C ASN A 558 15.79 15.82 -14.23
N TYR A 559 15.79 14.49 -14.34
CA TYR A 559 16.90 13.62 -13.93
C TYR A 559 17.66 13.17 -15.18
N LYS A 560 18.92 12.75 -15.02
CA LYS A 560 19.68 12.16 -16.15
C LYS A 560 19.01 10.89 -16.67
N ASN A 561 18.51 10.05 -15.77
CA ASN A 561 17.66 8.90 -16.10
C ASN A 561 16.38 8.95 -15.27
N ALA A 562 15.25 8.60 -15.87
CA ALA A 562 13.99 8.50 -15.15
C ALA A 562 14.04 7.37 -14.10
N ALA A 563 14.68 6.24 -14.44
CA ALA A 563 14.94 5.16 -13.49
C ALA A 563 16.25 4.39 -13.80
N SER A 564 16.82 3.80 -12.75
CA SER A 564 17.87 2.78 -12.79
C SER A 564 17.39 1.59 -11.97
N ILE A 565 17.08 0.47 -12.62
CA ILE A 565 16.49 -0.72 -11.96
C ILE A 565 17.33 -1.93 -12.31
N ALA A 566 17.87 -2.60 -11.29
CA ALA A 566 18.74 -3.77 -11.43
C ALA A 566 19.92 -3.55 -12.40
N GLY A 567 20.49 -2.34 -12.42
CA GLY A 567 21.60 -1.96 -13.30
C GLY A 567 21.21 -1.50 -14.70
N HIS A 568 19.92 -1.56 -15.06
CA HIS A 568 19.42 -1.06 -16.35
C HIS A 568 18.86 0.35 -16.23
N LEU A 569 19.24 1.22 -17.17
CA LEU A 569 18.80 2.61 -17.24
C LEU A 569 17.54 2.74 -18.11
N TYR A 570 16.60 3.58 -17.66
CA TYR A 570 15.34 3.84 -18.33
C TYR A 570 15.15 5.34 -18.54
N SER A 571 14.82 5.74 -19.77
CA SER A 571 14.44 7.12 -20.12
C SER A 571 13.02 7.48 -19.66
N VAL A 572 12.17 6.47 -19.43
CA VAL A 572 10.82 6.61 -18.89
C VAL A 572 10.64 5.54 -17.82
N VAL A 573 10.02 5.89 -16.70
CA VAL A 573 9.79 4.94 -15.60
C VAL A 573 8.86 3.80 -16.08
N PRO A 574 9.27 2.53 -15.94
CA PRO A 574 8.43 1.41 -16.37
C PRO A 574 7.28 1.16 -15.41
N HIS A 575 6.17 0.61 -15.92
CA HIS A 575 5.16 -0.04 -15.10
C HIS A 575 5.60 -1.47 -14.77
N VAL A 576 5.65 -1.80 -13.48
CA VAL A 576 6.12 -3.10 -12.99
C VAL A 576 5.11 -3.66 -12.00
N SER A 577 4.54 -4.82 -12.31
CA SER A 577 3.66 -5.60 -11.42
C SER A 577 4.23 -7.00 -11.20
N LYS A 578 3.94 -7.61 -10.05
CA LYS A 578 4.34 -8.99 -9.73
C LYS A 578 3.12 -9.89 -9.58
N GLY A 579 3.30 -11.19 -9.85
CA GLY A 579 2.21 -12.17 -9.88
C GLY A 579 1.50 -12.29 -11.24
N GLY A 580 0.53 -13.21 -11.29
CA GLY A 580 -0.21 -13.54 -12.52
C GLY A 580 -0.98 -12.32 -13.04
N ALA A 581 -0.89 -12.07 -14.35
CA ALA A 581 -1.45 -10.87 -14.97
C ALA A 581 -2.77 -11.17 -15.68
N SER A 582 -3.86 -10.52 -15.26
CA SER A 582 -5.15 -10.55 -15.97
C SER A 582 -5.46 -9.16 -16.53
N ILE A 583 -5.36 -9.00 -17.85
CA ILE A 583 -5.40 -7.69 -18.53
C ILE A 583 -6.58 -7.66 -19.50
N GLY A 584 -7.49 -6.69 -19.33
CA GLY A 584 -8.66 -6.52 -20.20
C GLY A 584 -9.56 -7.76 -20.26
N SER A 585 -9.68 -8.51 -19.16
CA SER A 585 -10.36 -9.82 -19.12
C SER A 585 -11.52 -9.81 -18.12
N THR A 586 -12.64 -10.47 -18.46
CA THR A 586 -13.86 -10.51 -17.62
C THR A 586 -14.24 -11.96 -17.29
N GLY A 587 -14.18 -12.32 -16.01
CA GLY A 587 -14.44 -13.67 -15.55
C GLY A 587 -13.35 -14.68 -15.94
N SER A 588 -12.14 -14.23 -16.24
CA SER A 588 -10.99 -15.05 -16.61
C SER A 588 -9.76 -14.61 -15.80
N ALA A 589 -8.84 -15.51 -15.50
CA ALA A 589 -7.71 -15.19 -14.62
C ALA A 589 -6.41 -15.96 -14.90
N ALA A 590 -5.29 -15.27 -14.73
CA ALA A 590 -3.97 -15.88 -14.57
C ALA A 590 -3.81 -16.37 -13.13
N ILE A 591 -3.69 -17.69 -12.93
CA ILE A 591 -3.64 -18.32 -11.60
C ILE A 591 -2.21 -18.46 -11.09
N ALA A 592 -1.28 -18.87 -11.94
CA ALA A 592 0.13 -19.01 -11.56
C ALA A 592 0.86 -17.66 -11.56
N GLU A 593 1.87 -17.52 -10.69
CA GLU A 593 2.60 -16.26 -10.48
C GLU A 593 3.24 -15.70 -11.76
N ALA A 594 3.75 -16.57 -12.65
CA ALA A 594 4.32 -16.16 -13.93
C ALA A 594 3.43 -16.58 -15.09
N SER A 595 2.13 -16.27 -15.03
CA SER A 595 1.16 -16.54 -16.10
C SER A 595 0.40 -15.27 -16.53
N ALA A 596 -0.22 -15.32 -17.70
CA ALA A 596 -0.95 -14.16 -18.24
C ALA A 596 -2.27 -14.56 -18.92
N VAL A 597 -3.30 -13.76 -18.67
CA VAL A 597 -4.58 -13.81 -19.39
C VAL A 597 -4.87 -12.42 -19.94
N ILE A 598 -5.00 -12.32 -21.26
CA ILE A 598 -5.13 -11.02 -21.95
C ILE A 598 -6.34 -11.06 -22.88
N ALA A 599 -7.18 -10.02 -22.82
CA ALA A 599 -8.34 -9.84 -23.69
C ALA A 599 -9.24 -11.09 -23.77
N SER A 600 -9.48 -11.76 -22.63
CA SER A 600 -10.16 -13.04 -22.59
C SER A 600 -11.37 -13.03 -21.66
N THR A 601 -12.36 -13.89 -21.94
CA THR A 601 -13.64 -13.91 -21.21
C THR A 601 -14.11 -15.32 -20.85
N GLY A 602 -15.19 -15.41 -20.08
CA GLY A 602 -15.96 -16.65 -19.92
C GLY A 602 -15.22 -17.79 -19.22
N ASN A 603 -14.65 -17.56 -18.04
CA ASN A 603 -13.98 -18.59 -17.22
C ASN A 603 -12.74 -19.20 -17.89
N SER A 604 -11.93 -18.37 -18.53
CA SER A 604 -10.67 -18.80 -19.13
C SER A 604 -9.50 -18.64 -18.15
N TYR A 605 -8.59 -19.61 -18.08
CA TYR A 605 -7.54 -19.65 -17.05
C TYR A 605 -6.18 -20.07 -17.58
N ALA A 606 -5.13 -19.40 -17.08
CA ALA A 606 -3.74 -19.84 -17.23
C ALA A 606 -3.25 -20.38 -15.88
N ASN A 607 -3.06 -21.70 -15.77
CA ASN A 607 -2.95 -22.39 -14.48
C ASN A 607 -1.51 -22.64 -14.00
N ASN A 608 -0.52 -22.61 -14.90
CA ASN A 608 0.87 -22.96 -14.58
C ASN A 608 1.84 -21.83 -14.94
N ALA A 609 3.04 -21.81 -14.35
CA ALA A 609 4.00 -20.77 -14.67
C ALA A 609 4.43 -20.90 -16.13
N ARG A 610 4.72 -19.75 -16.75
CA ARG A 610 5.06 -19.62 -18.17
C ARG A 610 3.92 -20.06 -19.11
N SER A 611 2.67 -20.01 -18.65
CA SER A 611 1.49 -20.27 -19.49
C SER A 611 0.69 -18.99 -19.78
N TYR A 612 -0.05 -18.98 -20.88
CA TYR A 612 -0.90 -17.84 -21.21
C TYR A 612 -2.18 -18.18 -21.98
N VAL A 613 -3.20 -17.35 -21.79
CA VAL A 613 -4.45 -17.34 -22.56
C VAL A 613 -4.68 -15.95 -23.15
N ILE A 614 -4.80 -15.84 -24.47
CA ILE A 614 -4.90 -14.54 -25.14
C ILE A 614 -6.05 -14.55 -26.14
N GLY A 615 -6.89 -13.51 -26.14
CA GLY A 615 -7.98 -13.34 -27.10
C GLY A 615 -8.97 -14.50 -27.10
N SER A 616 -9.16 -15.17 -25.95
CA SER A 616 -9.87 -16.45 -25.87
C SER A 616 -11.10 -16.37 -24.96
N GLY A 617 -11.99 -17.35 -25.08
CA GLY A 617 -13.28 -17.35 -24.39
C GLY A 617 -13.82 -18.73 -24.05
N ALA A 618 -15.02 -18.74 -23.48
CA ALA A 618 -15.85 -19.93 -23.27
C ALA A 618 -15.14 -21.09 -22.54
N GLY A 619 -14.37 -20.80 -21.49
CA GLY A 619 -13.74 -21.82 -20.66
C GLY A 619 -12.39 -22.30 -21.18
N SER A 620 -11.65 -21.43 -21.88
CA SER A 620 -10.35 -21.82 -22.44
C SER A 620 -9.28 -21.91 -21.35
N ILE A 621 -8.53 -23.01 -21.31
CA ILE A 621 -7.59 -23.31 -20.22
C ILE A 621 -6.20 -23.64 -20.76
N ALA A 622 -5.19 -22.88 -20.34
CA ALA A 622 -3.79 -23.22 -20.53
C ALA A 622 -3.24 -23.89 -19.26
N ASN A 623 -3.07 -25.22 -19.32
CA ASN A 623 -2.32 -26.03 -18.36
C ASN A 623 -0.95 -26.41 -18.90
N GLY A 624 -0.03 -26.69 -17.98
CA GLY A 624 1.34 -27.09 -18.29
C GLY A 624 2.27 -25.90 -18.47
N SER A 625 3.54 -26.08 -18.11
CA SER A 625 4.53 -25.02 -18.24
C SER A 625 4.82 -24.74 -19.70
N ARG A 626 4.99 -23.46 -20.09
CA ARG A 626 5.23 -23.05 -21.49
C ARG A 626 4.08 -23.40 -22.43
N SER A 627 2.85 -23.53 -21.92
CA SER A 627 1.67 -23.86 -22.73
C SER A 627 0.80 -22.63 -23.01
N SER A 628 0.03 -22.68 -24.09
CA SER A 628 -0.77 -21.54 -24.53
C SER A 628 -2.07 -21.92 -25.24
N VAL A 629 -3.06 -21.05 -25.05
CA VAL A 629 -4.31 -21.03 -25.82
C VAL A 629 -4.54 -19.62 -26.34
N ALA A 630 -4.57 -19.45 -27.66
CA ALA A 630 -4.74 -18.15 -28.30
C ALA A 630 -5.90 -18.14 -29.30
N ASN A 631 -6.65 -17.04 -29.35
CA ASN A 631 -7.77 -16.83 -30.28
C ASN A 631 -8.74 -18.02 -30.33
N SER A 632 -9.10 -18.58 -29.17
CA SER A 632 -9.83 -19.84 -29.10
C SER A 632 -11.04 -19.80 -28.17
N LEU A 633 -11.99 -20.70 -28.40
CA LEU A 633 -13.18 -20.90 -27.57
C LEU A 633 -13.20 -22.32 -26.99
N ASN A 634 -13.49 -22.45 -25.70
CA ASN A 634 -13.58 -23.74 -25.00
C ASN A 634 -12.46 -24.70 -25.40
N SER A 635 -11.20 -24.25 -25.32
CA SER A 635 -10.05 -25.05 -25.73
C SER A 635 -9.06 -25.22 -24.58
N LYS A 636 -8.49 -26.40 -24.44
CA LYS A 636 -7.74 -26.80 -23.24
C LYS A 636 -6.41 -27.47 -23.60
N THR A 637 -5.33 -27.08 -22.94
CA THR A 637 -4.08 -27.86 -22.94
C THR A 637 -4.04 -28.85 -21.77
N GLY A 638 -3.27 -29.92 -21.91
CA GLY A 638 -3.17 -31.03 -20.97
C GLY A 638 -2.49 -30.67 -19.65
N GLU A 639 -3.01 -31.20 -18.55
CA GLU A 639 -2.38 -31.09 -17.23
C GLU A 639 -1.11 -31.94 -17.19
N GLY A 640 -0.08 -31.44 -16.49
CA GLY A 640 1.24 -32.09 -16.44
C GLY A 640 2.07 -32.01 -17.72
N GLY A 641 1.49 -31.56 -18.84
CA GLY A 641 2.20 -31.33 -20.09
C GLY A 641 3.10 -30.10 -20.06
N HIS A 642 3.84 -29.88 -21.15
CA HIS A 642 4.58 -28.66 -21.37
C HIS A 642 4.72 -28.34 -22.86
N THR A 643 4.89 -27.05 -23.18
CA THR A 643 5.14 -26.63 -24.58
C THR A 643 4.00 -27.07 -25.51
N GLN A 644 2.76 -26.91 -25.05
CA GLN A 644 1.55 -27.24 -25.79
C GLN A 644 0.91 -25.96 -26.31
N MET A 645 0.54 -25.91 -27.59
CA MET A 645 -0.03 -24.69 -28.17
C MET A 645 -1.30 -24.99 -28.96
N ILE A 646 -2.34 -24.21 -28.68
CA ILE A 646 -3.61 -24.19 -29.42
C ILE A 646 -3.84 -22.79 -29.96
N THR A 647 -4.15 -22.66 -31.25
CA THR A 647 -4.50 -21.37 -31.86
C THR A 647 -5.72 -21.46 -32.76
N ASN A 648 -6.45 -20.35 -32.91
CA ASN A 648 -7.57 -20.19 -33.85
C ASN A 648 -8.58 -21.36 -33.79
N SER A 649 -8.97 -21.74 -32.57
CA SER A 649 -9.64 -23.01 -32.34
C SER A 649 -10.97 -22.91 -31.60
N LYS A 650 -11.83 -23.92 -31.77
CA LYS A 650 -13.03 -24.11 -30.94
C LYS A 650 -13.14 -25.56 -30.50
N ASN A 651 -13.39 -25.79 -29.21
CA ASN A 651 -13.59 -27.13 -28.63
C ASN A 651 -12.38 -28.06 -28.79
N VAL A 652 -11.14 -27.55 -28.82
CA VAL A 652 -9.92 -28.36 -29.03
C VAL A 652 -9.24 -28.72 -27.71
N TYR A 653 -8.85 -29.99 -27.55
CA TYR A 653 -7.97 -30.44 -26.47
C TYR A 653 -6.61 -30.83 -27.05
N ASN A 654 -5.51 -30.31 -26.50
CA ASN A 654 -4.14 -30.69 -26.85
C ASN A 654 -3.39 -31.19 -25.62
N ASN A 655 -3.05 -32.47 -25.59
CA ASN A 655 -2.23 -33.08 -24.54
C ASN A 655 -0.85 -33.55 -25.02
N MET A 656 -0.42 -33.12 -26.21
CA MET A 656 0.84 -33.54 -26.83
C MET A 656 1.89 -32.44 -26.67
N ASN A 657 3.04 -32.77 -26.09
CA ASN A 657 4.13 -31.82 -25.87
C ASN A 657 4.88 -31.52 -27.17
N TYR A 658 5.27 -30.27 -27.40
CA TYR A 658 5.90 -29.83 -28.66
C TYR A 658 5.01 -29.98 -29.89
N HIS A 659 3.69 -29.82 -29.70
CA HIS A 659 2.73 -29.75 -30.79
C HIS A 659 2.09 -28.36 -30.86
N TRP A 660 2.06 -27.83 -32.08
CA TRP A 660 1.18 -26.71 -32.44
C TRP A 660 -0.04 -27.26 -33.14
N VAL A 661 -1.23 -26.97 -32.60
CA VAL A 661 -2.49 -27.46 -33.17
C VAL A 661 -3.51 -26.35 -33.41
N GLY A 662 -4.35 -26.58 -34.41
CA GLY A 662 -5.53 -25.79 -34.72
C GLY A 662 -6.71 -26.69 -35.09
N GLY A 663 -7.93 -26.29 -34.75
CA GLY A 663 -9.09 -27.12 -35.02
C GLY A 663 -10.45 -26.52 -34.67
N TYR A 664 -11.51 -27.21 -35.08
CA TYR A 664 -12.88 -26.78 -34.85
C TYR A 664 -13.76 -27.98 -34.52
N GLY A 665 -14.45 -27.90 -33.38
CA GLY A 665 -15.53 -28.79 -32.98
C GLY A 665 -16.83 -28.02 -32.73
N GLU A 666 -17.96 -28.64 -33.05
CA GLU A 666 -19.28 -28.10 -32.75
C GLU A 666 -19.61 -28.21 -31.25
N ASP A 667 -20.51 -27.35 -30.78
CA ASP A 667 -21.04 -27.46 -29.42
C ASP A 667 -21.99 -28.66 -29.33
N ASN A 668 -22.19 -29.19 -28.11
CA ASN A 668 -23.17 -30.22 -27.87
C ASN A 668 -24.58 -29.72 -28.27
N LYS A 669 -25.32 -30.54 -29.00
CA LYS A 669 -26.68 -30.21 -29.47
C LYS A 669 -27.67 -30.11 -28.31
N ASP A 670 -27.42 -30.82 -27.20
CA ASP A 670 -28.17 -30.66 -25.96
C ASP A 670 -27.50 -29.60 -25.08
N PRO A 671 -28.11 -28.41 -24.88
CA PRO A 671 -27.52 -27.35 -24.06
C PRO A 671 -27.41 -27.72 -22.57
N LYS A 672 -28.03 -28.83 -22.12
CA LYS A 672 -27.89 -29.34 -20.75
C LYS A 672 -26.62 -30.16 -20.54
N VAL A 673 -25.98 -30.63 -21.61
CA VAL A 673 -24.76 -31.43 -21.54
C VAL A 673 -23.57 -30.53 -21.90
N PRO A 674 -22.61 -30.32 -20.99
CA PRO A 674 -21.43 -29.50 -21.29
C PRO A 674 -20.66 -30.00 -22.51
N THR A 675 -20.21 -29.07 -23.37
CA THR A 675 -19.30 -29.38 -24.47
C THR A 675 -17.90 -29.59 -23.91
N VAL A 676 -17.34 -30.79 -24.08
CA VAL A 676 -16.00 -31.12 -23.62
C VAL A 676 -15.01 -30.97 -24.78
N PRO A 677 -13.91 -30.20 -24.62
CA PRO A 677 -12.87 -30.08 -25.65
C PRO A 677 -12.26 -31.45 -25.97
N SER A 678 -11.91 -31.71 -27.23
CA SER A 678 -11.45 -33.04 -27.67
C SER A 678 -10.28 -32.99 -28.65
N LEU A 679 -9.42 -34.02 -28.59
CA LEU A 679 -8.35 -34.26 -29.57
C LEU A 679 -8.92 -34.51 -30.97
N ALA A 680 -10.13 -35.07 -31.06
CA ALA A 680 -10.78 -35.36 -32.35
C ALA A 680 -11.14 -34.09 -33.15
N ASN A 681 -11.12 -32.92 -32.50
CA ASN A 681 -11.43 -31.65 -33.14
C ASN A 681 -10.23 -31.00 -33.83
N ILE A 682 -9.01 -31.54 -33.65
CA ILE A 682 -7.79 -31.07 -34.32
C ILE A 682 -7.94 -31.27 -35.85
N LYS A 683 -7.61 -30.21 -36.60
CA LYS A 683 -7.60 -30.21 -38.08
C LYS A 683 -6.21 -30.01 -38.65
N VAL A 684 -5.33 -29.36 -37.89
CA VAL A 684 -3.91 -29.16 -38.21
C VAL A 684 -3.09 -29.53 -36.99
N ASP A 685 -2.10 -30.39 -37.19
CA ASP A 685 -1.14 -30.84 -36.17
C ASP A 685 0.28 -30.76 -36.74
N LEU A 686 1.13 -29.96 -36.11
CA LEU A 686 2.56 -29.88 -36.42
C LEU A 686 3.36 -30.37 -35.20
N SER A 687 4.07 -31.49 -35.37
CA SER A 687 4.91 -32.09 -34.33
C SER A 687 6.36 -31.60 -34.46
N MET A 688 6.86 -30.89 -33.45
CA MET A 688 8.25 -30.40 -33.46
C MET A 688 9.26 -31.47 -33.03
N PHE A 689 8.80 -32.61 -32.49
CA PHE A 689 9.66 -33.77 -32.26
C PHE A 689 10.05 -34.48 -33.56
N THR A 690 9.09 -34.60 -34.49
CA THR A 690 9.26 -35.45 -35.68
C THR A 690 9.34 -34.68 -36.99
N GLY A 691 8.97 -33.39 -36.99
CA GLY A 691 8.82 -32.59 -38.21
C GLY A 691 7.58 -32.97 -39.03
N ASN A 692 6.71 -33.85 -38.52
CA ASN A 692 5.51 -34.27 -39.22
C ASN A 692 4.43 -33.20 -39.18
N ALA A 693 3.81 -32.96 -40.33
CA ALA A 693 2.60 -32.16 -40.47
C ALA A 693 1.41 -33.05 -40.84
N ARG A 694 0.29 -32.90 -40.13
CA ARG A 694 -0.94 -33.65 -40.40
C ARG A 694 -2.09 -32.67 -40.63
N PHE A 695 -2.82 -32.91 -41.71
CA PHE A 695 -3.97 -32.12 -42.11
C PHE A 695 -5.18 -33.03 -42.24
N ALA A 696 -6.31 -32.65 -41.64
CA ALA A 696 -7.58 -33.36 -41.82
C ALA A 696 -8.22 -33.09 -43.20
N GLY A 697 -7.78 -32.02 -43.88
CA GLY A 697 -8.26 -31.61 -45.19
C GLY A 697 -7.19 -31.70 -46.29
N GLN A 698 -7.42 -31.00 -47.40
CA GLN A 698 -6.52 -30.97 -48.55
C GLN A 698 -5.36 -29.98 -48.33
N VAL A 699 -4.21 -30.29 -48.95
CA VAL A 699 -3.12 -29.34 -49.19
C VAL A 699 -3.21 -28.93 -50.66
N GLN A 700 -3.30 -27.63 -50.93
CA GLN A 700 -3.48 -27.07 -52.28
C GLN A 700 -2.30 -26.16 -52.62
N SER A 701 -1.73 -26.27 -53.82
CA SER A 701 -0.74 -25.32 -54.32
C SER A 701 -1.43 -24.13 -54.99
N GLY A 702 -0.83 -22.93 -54.92
CA GLY A 702 -1.39 -21.71 -55.50
C GLY A 702 -1.21 -21.53 -57.01
N GLN A 703 -0.75 -22.56 -57.73
CA GLN A 703 -0.50 -22.52 -59.17
C GLN A 703 -1.77 -22.84 -59.98
N ASN A 704 -1.90 -22.27 -61.19
CA ASN A 704 -3.06 -22.52 -62.08
C ASN A 704 -3.21 -24.01 -62.46
N PHE A 705 -2.08 -24.67 -62.65
CA PHE A 705 -1.92 -26.12 -62.74
C PHE A 705 -0.51 -26.47 -62.27
N GLY A 706 -0.27 -27.72 -61.90
CA GLY A 706 1.04 -28.12 -61.40
C GLY A 706 1.23 -29.63 -61.46
N ASP A 707 2.36 -30.05 -60.90
CA ASP A 707 2.85 -31.41 -60.96
C ASP A 707 3.40 -31.90 -59.62
N TYR A 708 3.43 -33.22 -59.49
CA TYR A 708 4.19 -33.95 -58.48
C TYR A 708 5.57 -34.25 -59.06
N ALA A 709 6.61 -33.76 -58.39
CA ALA A 709 7.98 -33.83 -58.87
C ALA A 709 8.94 -34.36 -57.81
N GLU A 710 10.09 -34.82 -58.27
CA GLU A 710 11.19 -35.27 -57.42
C GLU A 710 12.52 -34.77 -57.98
N TYR A 711 13.49 -34.56 -57.10
CA TYR A 711 14.85 -34.22 -57.48
C TYR A 711 15.60 -35.42 -58.07
N TYR A 712 16.17 -35.24 -59.26
CA TYR A 712 17.07 -36.20 -59.89
C TYR A 712 18.41 -35.56 -60.27
N GLU A 713 19.46 -36.36 -60.16
CA GLU A 713 20.83 -35.95 -60.45
C GLU A 713 21.12 -36.10 -61.96
N SER A 714 21.64 -35.05 -62.60
CA SER A 714 21.99 -35.07 -64.01
C SER A 714 23.29 -35.84 -64.28
N GLN A 715 23.33 -36.57 -65.39
CA GLN A 715 24.53 -37.30 -65.80
C GLN A 715 25.71 -36.37 -66.10
N SER A 716 25.43 -35.14 -66.53
CA SER A 716 26.43 -34.12 -66.86
C SER A 716 26.96 -33.37 -65.63
N GLY A 717 26.34 -33.51 -64.46
CA GLY A 717 26.65 -32.69 -63.29
C GLY A 717 26.27 -31.21 -63.47
N GLN A 718 25.31 -30.89 -64.34
CA GLN A 718 24.91 -29.54 -64.72
C GLN A 718 23.39 -29.44 -64.83
N GLU A 719 22.85 -28.23 -64.70
CA GLU A 719 21.41 -27.99 -64.79
C GLU A 719 20.88 -28.35 -66.19
N ILE A 720 19.77 -29.08 -66.23
CA ILE A 720 19.04 -29.38 -67.47
C ILE A 720 17.93 -28.33 -67.62
N PRO A 721 17.86 -27.59 -68.74
CA PRO A 721 16.91 -26.50 -68.86
C PRO A 721 15.43 -26.91 -68.72
N LEU A 722 14.60 -26.01 -68.14
CA LEU A 722 13.15 -26.20 -67.95
C LEU A 722 12.42 -26.65 -69.22
N GLY A 723 11.45 -27.55 -69.03
CA GLY A 723 10.60 -28.11 -70.08
C GLY A 723 11.25 -29.18 -70.95
N THR A 724 12.48 -29.59 -70.62
CA THR A 724 13.18 -30.68 -71.32
C THR A 724 12.63 -32.03 -70.89
N ILE A 725 12.27 -32.89 -71.86
CA ILE A 725 11.88 -34.29 -71.61
C ILE A 725 13.15 -35.09 -71.30
N VAL A 726 13.15 -35.79 -70.16
CA VAL A 726 14.32 -36.55 -69.67
C VAL A 726 14.03 -38.03 -69.55
N THR A 727 15.08 -38.84 -69.60
CA THR A 727 15.07 -40.30 -69.35
C THR A 727 16.09 -40.64 -68.28
N LEU A 728 15.95 -41.82 -67.68
CA LEU A 728 16.97 -42.40 -66.80
C LEU A 728 18.11 -43.02 -67.62
N ASP A 729 19.32 -42.85 -67.10
CA ASP A 729 20.53 -43.60 -67.46
C ASP A 729 21.20 -44.04 -66.14
N GLY A 730 20.91 -45.27 -65.72
CA GLY A 730 21.17 -45.71 -64.35
C GLY A 730 20.38 -44.87 -63.33
N ARG A 731 21.08 -44.27 -62.37
CA ARG A 731 20.50 -43.37 -61.35
C ARG A 731 20.37 -41.91 -61.80
N PHE A 732 20.97 -41.56 -62.93
CA PHE A 732 21.07 -40.18 -63.40
C PHE A 732 20.01 -39.89 -64.47
N ILE A 733 19.73 -38.61 -64.69
CA ILE A 733 18.88 -38.15 -65.80
C ILE A 733 19.70 -37.50 -66.91
N ARG A 734 19.23 -37.67 -68.14
CA ARG A 734 19.72 -36.97 -69.34
C ARG A 734 18.57 -36.64 -70.27
N LYS A 735 18.82 -35.78 -71.27
CA LYS A 735 17.85 -35.49 -72.34
C LYS A 735 17.43 -36.78 -73.04
N ALA A 736 16.12 -37.01 -73.17
CA ALA A 736 15.58 -38.20 -73.83
C ALA A 736 15.72 -38.10 -75.36
N GLN A 737 16.10 -39.21 -76.00
CA GLN A 737 16.24 -39.37 -77.45
C GLN A 737 15.04 -40.16 -78.02
N ASN A 738 14.93 -40.23 -79.35
CA ASN A 738 13.75 -40.78 -80.05
C ASN A 738 13.31 -42.20 -79.62
N ASN A 739 14.25 -43.03 -79.16
CA ASN A 739 13.97 -44.41 -78.77
C ASN A 739 14.00 -44.63 -77.23
N ASP A 740 14.19 -43.55 -76.45
CA ASP A 740 14.16 -43.62 -74.99
C ASP A 740 12.71 -43.61 -74.48
N ILE A 741 12.50 -44.19 -73.30
CA ILE A 741 11.24 -44.08 -72.56
C ILE A 741 11.37 -42.87 -71.61
N PRO A 742 10.58 -41.80 -71.79
CA PRO A 742 10.63 -40.66 -70.89
C PRO A 742 10.37 -41.02 -69.42
N LEU A 743 11.16 -40.44 -68.51
CA LEU A 743 10.86 -40.43 -67.08
C LEU A 743 9.82 -39.35 -66.75
N GLY A 744 10.04 -38.14 -67.27
CA GLY A 744 9.27 -36.95 -66.97
C GLY A 744 9.86 -35.73 -67.66
N VAL A 745 9.49 -34.53 -67.19
CA VAL A 745 9.91 -33.25 -67.78
C VAL A 745 10.51 -32.37 -66.70
N ILE A 746 11.63 -31.67 -66.98
CA ILE A 746 12.18 -30.71 -66.01
C ILE A 746 11.15 -29.63 -65.71
N SER A 747 10.71 -29.54 -64.46
CA SER A 747 9.61 -28.69 -64.02
C SER A 747 10.09 -27.50 -63.20
N GLY A 748 9.45 -26.35 -63.41
CA GLY A 748 9.64 -25.14 -62.61
C GLY A 748 8.39 -24.75 -61.80
N THR A 749 7.34 -25.58 -61.83
CA THR A 749 6.00 -25.25 -61.30
C THR A 749 5.41 -26.35 -60.42
N ALA A 750 6.24 -27.27 -59.93
CA ALA A 750 5.81 -28.38 -59.11
C ALA A 750 5.08 -27.91 -57.84
N GLY A 751 3.91 -28.48 -57.57
CA GLY A 751 3.14 -28.22 -56.36
C GLY A 751 3.65 -29.02 -55.16
N VAL A 752 4.27 -30.18 -55.41
CA VAL A 752 4.95 -31.02 -54.42
C VAL A 752 6.29 -31.44 -55.01
N VAL A 753 7.37 -31.20 -54.26
CA VAL A 753 8.73 -31.58 -54.62
C VAL A 753 9.29 -32.52 -53.57
N LEU A 754 9.70 -33.71 -53.99
CA LEU A 754 10.28 -34.72 -53.11
C LEU A 754 11.81 -34.77 -53.25
N GLY A 755 12.47 -35.21 -52.19
CA GLY A 755 13.88 -35.59 -52.24
C GLY A 755 14.89 -34.43 -52.28
N ASP A 756 14.58 -33.25 -51.75
CA ASP A 756 15.54 -32.13 -51.69
C ASP A 756 16.66 -32.34 -50.64
N GLN A 757 16.35 -33.06 -49.55
CA GLN A 757 17.25 -33.20 -48.40
C GLN A 757 17.58 -31.83 -47.78
N MET A 758 16.53 -31.11 -47.34
CA MET A 758 16.60 -29.67 -47.06
C MET A 758 17.46 -29.25 -45.87
N PHE A 759 17.43 -30.01 -44.77
CA PHE A 759 17.89 -29.50 -43.46
C PHE A 759 19.27 -29.98 -43.02
N HIS A 760 19.70 -31.12 -43.53
CA HIS A 760 20.92 -31.78 -43.11
C HIS A 760 21.37 -32.78 -44.16
N HIS A 761 22.63 -33.20 -44.11
CA HIS A 761 23.12 -34.24 -45.00
C HIS A 761 22.30 -35.53 -44.88
N LYS A 762 22.12 -36.23 -46.01
CA LYS A 762 21.25 -37.43 -46.12
C LYS A 762 21.66 -38.59 -45.20
N ASP A 763 22.90 -38.59 -44.75
CA ASP A 763 23.51 -39.67 -43.95
C ASP A 763 23.61 -39.33 -42.45
N LYS A 764 23.05 -38.18 -42.00
CA LYS A 764 23.02 -37.78 -40.59
C LYS A 764 22.37 -38.81 -39.68
N PHE A 765 21.26 -39.39 -40.16
CA PHE A 765 20.49 -40.38 -39.42
C PHE A 765 20.62 -41.76 -40.06
N LEU A 766 20.68 -42.78 -39.20
CA LEU A 766 20.76 -44.16 -39.61
C LEU A 766 19.49 -44.57 -40.35
N LYS A 767 19.64 -45.22 -41.50
CA LYS A 767 18.53 -45.73 -42.32
C LYS A 767 18.61 -47.24 -42.42
N ASN A 768 17.46 -47.90 -42.51
CA ASN A 768 17.40 -49.33 -42.80
C ASN A 768 17.61 -49.61 -44.30
N GLU A 769 17.57 -50.89 -44.68
CA GLU A 769 17.77 -51.34 -46.06
C GLU A 769 16.75 -50.79 -47.08
N PHE A 770 15.62 -50.24 -46.62
CA PHE A 770 14.60 -49.59 -47.45
C PHE A 770 14.68 -48.05 -47.43
N GLY A 771 15.71 -47.48 -46.81
CA GLY A 771 15.89 -46.02 -46.72
C GLY A 771 15.03 -45.33 -45.65
N VAL A 772 14.28 -46.09 -44.84
CA VAL A 772 13.50 -45.55 -43.72
C VAL A 772 14.43 -45.21 -42.57
N THR A 773 14.32 -43.99 -42.04
CA THR A 773 15.07 -43.57 -40.85
C THR A 773 14.74 -44.50 -39.68
N VAL A 774 15.77 -45.10 -39.09
CA VAL A 774 15.64 -45.92 -37.89
C VAL A 774 15.35 -45.00 -36.71
N THR A 775 14.30 -45.31 -35.96
CA THR A 775 13.93 -44.57 -34.76
C THR A 775 14.05 -45.44 -33.51
N GLU A 776 14.35 -44.81 -32.38
CA GLU A 776 14.34 -45.43 -31.06
C GLU A 776 13.33 -44.76 -30.13
N LYS A 777 12.77 -45.54 -29.20
CA LYS A 777 11.85 -45.05 -28.16
C LYS A 777 12.64 -44.40 -27.04
N VAL A 778 12.59 -43.07 -26.97
CA VAL A 778 13.28 -42.28 -25.96
C VAL A 778 12.28 -41.83 -24.91
N LYS A 779 12.54 -42.18 -23.65
CA LYS A 779 11.82 -41.61 -22.50
C LYS A 779 12.32 -40.18 -22.27
N LYS A 780 11.41 -39.21 -22.29
CA LYS A 780 11.66 -37.81 -21.92
C LYS A 780 10.99 -37.55 -20.58
N GLU A 781 11.71 -36.89 -19.67
CA GLU A 781 11.24 -36.59 -18.32
C GLU A 781 11.38 -35.09 -18.05
N TRP A 782 10.42 -34.52 -17.33
CA TRP A 782 10.45 -33.13 -16.90
C TRP A 782 9.76 -32.97 -15.56
N GLN A 783 10.02 -31.82 -14.92
CA GLN A 783 9.42 -31.45 -13.66
C GLN A 783 8.55 -30.20 -13.85
N ASP A 784 7.38 -30.16 -13.20
CA ASP A 784 6.59 -28.94 -13.13
C ASP A 784 7.10 -27.96 -12.06
N ASP A 785 6.46 -26.80 -11.97
CA ASP A 785 6.83 -25.76 -11.01
C ASP A 785 6.55 -26.16 -9.54
N SER A 786 5.76 -27.23 -9.30
CA SER A 786 5.46 -27.78 -7.96
C SER A 786 6.44 -28.89 -7.56
N GLY A 787 7.38 -29.25 -8.44
CA GLY A 787 8.33 -30.33 -8.22
C GLY A 787 7.83 -31.72 -8.62
N HIS A 788 6.67 -31.83 -9.26
CA HIS A 788 6.14 -33.11 -9.73
C HIS A 788 6.82 -33.55 -11.03
N TRP A 789 7.21 -34.83 -11.09
CA TRP A 789 7.86 -35.42 -12.26
C TRP A 789 6.84 -36.03 -13.22
N TYR A 790 7.04 -35.78 -14.50
CA TYR A 790 6.27 -36.33 -15.60
C TYR A 790 7.20 -36.98 -16.61
N SER A 791 6.67 -37.89 -17.41
CA SER A 791 7.42 -38.52 -18.50
C SER A 791 6.54 -38.89 -19.68
N GLU A 792 7.13 -38.88 -20.87
CA GLU A 792 6.53 -39.42 -22.09
C GLU A 792 7.56 -40.24 -22.88
N VAL A 793 7.09 -41.11 -23.76
CA VAL A 793 7.95 -41.89 -24.67
C VAL A 793 7.70 -41.39 -26.08
N VAL A 794 8.76 -40.91 -26.74
CA VAL A 794 8.73 -40.39 -28.11
C VAL A 794 9.68 -41.18 -29.00
N ASP A 795 9.31 -41.37 -30.26
CA ASP A 795 10.17 -41.96 -31.27
C ASP A 795 11.12 -40.87 -31.82
N MET A 796 12.43 -41.07 -31.70
CA MET A 796 13.47 -40.15 -32.16
C MET A 796 14.39 -40.84 -33.18
N PRO A 797 14.90 -40.12 -34.19
CA PRO A 797 15.83 -40.69 -35.16
C PRO A 797 17.17 -41.06 -34.52
N VAL A 798 17.70 -42.23 -34.87
CA VAL A 798 19.02 -42.70 -34.41
C VAL A 798 20.10 -42.03 -35.25
N LYS A 799 21.06 -41.36 -34.58
CA LYS A 799 22.21 -40.73 -35.26
C LYS A 799 23.09 -41.81 -35.90
N ASN A 800 23.56 -41.56 -37.13
CA ASN A 800 24.52 -42.43 -37.78
C ASN A 800 25.89 -42.31 -37.08
N PRO A 801 26.47 -43.39 -36.53
CA PRO A 801 27.76 -43.33 -35.84
C PRO A 801 28.93 -42.90 -36.74
N ASP A 802 28.81 -43.14 -38.05
CA ASP A 802 29.85 -42.82 -39.02
C ASP A 802 29.74 -41.38 -39.57
N PHE A 803 28.77 -40.59 -39.09
CA PHE A 803 28.54 -39.21 -39.52
C PHE A 803 29.23 -38.21 -38.59
N ASP A 804 30.15 -37.41 -39.14
CA ASP A 804 30.88 -36.39 -38.39
C ASP A 804 30.20 -35.03 -38.58
N GLU A 805 29.37 -34.65 -37.60
CA GLU A 805 28.66 -33.36 -37.62
C GLU A 805 29.57 -32.13 -37.72
N SER A 806 30.82 -32.21 -37.27
CA SER A 806 31.74 -31.07 -37.28
C SER A 806 32.34 -30.78 -38.66
N TYR A 807 32.33 -31.78 -39.55
CA TYR A 807 32.90 -31.70 -40.88
C TYR A 807 31.81 -31.79 -41.96
N ASP A 808 30.89 -32.75 -41.83
CA ASP A 808 29.91 -33.09 -42.86
C ASP A 808 28.73 -32.10 -42.95
N GLU A 809 28.46 -31.29 -41.92
CA GLU A 809 27.40 -30.27 -41.96
C GLU A 809 27.88 -28.84 -42.24
N GLU A 810 29.14 -28.52 -41.94
CA GLU A 810 29.65 -27.14 -42.14
C GLU A 810 29.67 -26.74 -43.62
N GLU A 811 29.84 -27.71 -44.53
CA GLU A 811 29.87 -27.51 -45.99
C GLU A 811 28.63 -28.05 -46.72
N TYR A 812 27.58 -28.43 -46.01
CA TYR A 812 26.41 -29.06 -46.64
C TYR A 812 25.56 -28.07 -47.44
N LEU A 813 25.46 -28.30 -48.75
CA LEU A 813 24.47 -27.66 -49.63
C LEU A 813 23.29 -28.60 -49.87
N SER A 814 22.08 -28.05 -49.74
CA SER A 814 20.84 -28.74 -50.11
C SER A 814 20.85 -29.11 -51.60
N ARG A 815 20.00 -30.05 -52.04
CA ARG A 815 19.96 -30.39 -53.47
C ARG A 815 19.45 -29.22 -54.30
N ALA A 816 18.55 -28.39 -53.77
CA ALA A 816 18.08 -27.17 -54.41
C ALA A 816 19.19 -26.18 -54.78
N GLU A 817 20.31 -26.16 -54.06
CA GLU A 817 21.43 -25.24 -54.28
C GLU A 817 22.50 -25.81 -55.22
N ARG A 818 22.34 -27.06 -55.65
CA ARG A 818 23.34 -27.82 -56.41
C ARG A 818 22.89 -28.00 -57.87
N PRO A 819 23.64 -27.48 -58.86
CA PRO A 819 23.17 -27.41 -60.25
C PRO A 819 22.95 -28.78 -60.90
N GLU A 820 23.59 -29.84 -60.41
CA GLU A 820 23.38 -31.19 -60.91
C GLU A 820 22.02 -31.78 -60.52
N TRP A 821 21.33 -31.25 -59.50
CA TRP A 821 20.03 -31.73 -59.04
C TRP A 821 18.90 -30.94 -59.70
N ASN A 822 18.00 -31.64 -60.38
CA ASN A 822 16.94 -31.04 -61.18
C ASN A 822 15.58 -31.58 -60.76
N ILE A 823 14.57 -30.70 -60.71
CA ILE A 823 13.19 -31.08 -60.40
C ILE A 823 12.56 -31.68 -61.66
N VAL A 824 12.19 -32.96 -61.60
CA VAL A 824 11.50 -33.65 -62.70
C VAL A 824 10.04 -33.81 -62.36
N GLY A 825 9.16 -33.17 -63.12
CA GLY A 825 7.71 -33.38 -63.08
C GLY A 825 7.37 -34.77 -63.61
N LEU A 826 6.88 -35.63 -62.72
CA LEU A 826 6.59 -37.03 -62.99
C LEU A 826 5.13 -37.26 -63.36
N VAL A 827 4.23 -36.48 -62.72
CA VAL A 827 2.78 -36.57 -62.93
C VAL A 827 2.17 -35.19 -62.80
N GLY A 828 1.41 -34.74 -63.80
CA GLY A 828 0.72 -33.45 -63.76
C GLY A 828 0.73 -32.73 -65.09
N GLN A 829 0.41 -31.44 -65.06
CA GLN A 829 0.46 -30.58 -66.23
C GLN A 829 1.76 -29.80 -66.20
N VAL A 830 2.68 -30.10 -67.13
CA VAL A 830 4.04 -29.55 -67.13
C VAL A 830 4.30 -28.79 -68.43
N PHE A 831 4.88 -27.60 -68.31
CA PHE A 831 5.38 -26.86 -69.46
C PHE A 831 6.53 -27.61 -70.12
N THR A 832 6.37 -27.98 -71.37
CA THR A 832 7.29 -28.84 -72.13
C THR A 832 7.72 -28.15 -73.40
N ARG A 833 9.01 -28.26 -73.75
CA ARG A 833 9.57 -27.81 -75.01
C ARG A 833 9.09 -28.72 -76.12
N VAL A 834 8.55 -28.15 -77.19
CA VAL A 834 8.04 -28.88 -78.36
C VAL A 834 8.57 -28.27 -79.65
N ASP A 835 8.60 -29.04 -80.73
CA ASP A 835 8.94 -28.52 -82.07
C ASP A 835 7.72 -27.95 -82.80
N ASP A 836 7.91 -27.53 -84.05
CA ASP A 836 6.88 -26.95 -84.91
C ASP A 836 5.84 -27.96 -85.42
N THR A 837 6.01 -29.26 -85.12
CA THR A 837 5.09 -30.32 -85.56
C THR A 837 3.91 -30.52 -84.62
N VAL A 838 4.00 -30.02 -83.38
CA VAL A 838 3.07 -30.34 -82.28
C VAL A 838 1.85 -29.42 -82.24
N LYS A 839 0.66 -29.99 -82.07
CA LYS A 839 -0.61 -29.28 -81.86
C LYS A 839 -1.39 -29.86 -80.67
N GLU A 840 -2.45 -29.18 -80.28
CA GLU A 840 -3.37 -29.64 -79.24
C GLU A 840 -3.92 -31.05 -79.55
N ASN A 841 -4.02 -31.89 -78.53
CA ASN A 841 -4.41 -33.31 -78.59
C ASN A 841 -3.40 -34.26 -79.25
N ASP A 842 -2.27 -33.78 -79.76
CA ASP A 842 -1.22 -34.69 -80.21
C ASP A 842 -0.56 -35.39 -79.02
N PHE A 843 -0.01 -36.58 -79.28
CA PHE A 843 0.96 -37.22 -78.41
C PHE A 843 2.37 -36.89 -78.88
N ILE A 844 3.27 -36.70 -77.92
CA ILE A 844 4.66 -36.34 -78.20
C ILE A 844 5.63 -37.44 -77.79
N LYS A 845 6.66 -37.63 -78.61
CA LYS A 845 7.85 -38.40 -78.29
C LYS A 845 9.06 -37.46 -78.17
N PRO A 846 10.07 -37.80 -77.34
CA PRO A 846 11.24 -36.94 -77.19
C PRO A 846 12.21 -37.09 -78.37
N ILE A 847 12.71 -35.99 -78.92
CA ILE A 847 13.90 -35.95 -79.77
C ILE A 847 14.84 -34.90 -79.16
N ASN A 848 15.98 -35.35 -78.64
CA ASN A 848 16.93 -34.50 -77.89
C ASN A 848 16.25 -33.68 -76.76
N GLY A 849 15.28 -34.29 -76.08
CA GLY A 849 14.50 -33.70 -75.00
C GLY A 849 13.43 -32.69 -75.43
N ILE A 850 13.20 -32.51 -76.73
CA ILE A 850 12.10 -31.71 -77.29
C ILE A 850 10.98 -32.65 -77.72
N GLY A 851 9.72 -32.32 -77.38
CA GLY A 851 8.55 -33.07 -77.81
C GLY A 851 8.26 -32.89 -79.30
N THR A 852 8.27 -33.99 -80.03
CA THR A 852 7.91 -34.08 -81.45
C THR A 852 6.63 -34.91 -81.60
N ARG A 853 5.74 -34.52 -82.51
CA ARG A 853 4.45 -35.21 -82.74
C ARG A 853 4.65 -36.67 -83.16
N ASP A 854 4.03 -37.58 -82.43
CA ASP A 854 3.87 -39.00 -82.79
C ASP A 854 2.61 -39.57 -82.13
N ASN A 855 1.49 -39.55 -82.85
CA ASN A 855 0.21 -40.00 -82.29
C ASN A 855 0.08 -41.53 -82.18
N ASN A 856 1.04 -42.29 -82.73
CA ASN A 856 1.02 -43.75 -82.67
C ASN A 856 1.88 -44.28 -81.51
N ASN A 857 3.04 -43.66 -81.29
CA ASN A 857 4.05 -44.11 -80.33
C ASN A 857 4.45 -43.04 -79.28
N GLY A 858 3.82 -41.86 -79.29
CA GLY A 858 4.09 -40.79 -78.34
C GLY A 858 3.61 -41.11 -76.92
N PHE A 859 4.23 -40.49 -75.94
CA PHE A 859 4.09 -40.84 -74.52
C PHE A 859 3.15 -39.90 -73.76
N TYR A 860 3.30 -38.60 -73.98
CA TYR A 860 2.56 -37.58 -73.24
C TYR A 860 1.61 -36.82 -74.16
N ARG A 861 0.44 -36.45 -73.64
CA ARG A 861 -0.60 -35.75 -74.40
C ARG A 861 -0.46 -34.24 -74.28
N VAL A 862 -0.48 -33.54 -75.40
CA VAL A 862 -0.47 -32.07 -75.44
C VAL A 862 -1.87 -31.53 -75.14
N LEU A 863 -1.95 -30.64 -74.15
CA LEU A 863 -3.19 -29.98 -73.74
C LEU A 863 -3.38 -28.65 -74.46
N SER A 864 -2.35 -27.79 -74.45
CA SER A 864 -2.36 -26.49 -75.13
C SER A 864 -0.95 -26.06 -75.54
N VAL A 865 -0.81 -25.38 -76.67
CA VAL A 865 0.46 -24.74 -77.06
C VAL A 865 0.43 -23.30 -76.55
N THR A 866 1.26 -22.98 -75.56
CA THR A 866 1.25 -21.68 -74.88
C THR A 866 2.25 -20.69 -75.46
N THR A 867 3.32 -21.17 -76.09
CA THR A 867 4.28 -20.35 -76.84
C THR A 867 4.55 -21.02 -78.18
N PRO A 868 4.18 -20.41 -79.33
CA PRO A 868 4.49 -20.96 -80.64
C PRO A 868 5.98 -21.19 -80.85
N PHE A 869 6.33 -22.16 -81.70
CA PHE A 869 7.70 -22.41 -82.11
C PHE A 869 8.29 -21.18 -82.84
N THR A 870 9.55 -20.87 -82.55
CA THR A 870 10.32 -19.86 -83.30
C THR A 870 11.70 -20.42 -83.63
N GLN A 871 12.18 -20.14 -84.84
CA GLN A 871 13.49 -20.64 -85.30
C GLN A 871 14.65 -20.10 -84.45
N GLU A 872 14.50 -18.90 -83.85
CA GLU A 872 15.49 -18.28 -82.96
C GLU A 872 15.64 -19.04 -81.62
N LYS A 873 14.53 -19.47 -81.01
CA LYS A 873 14.57 -20.24 -79.75
C LYS A 873 14.87 -21.72 -79.97
N GLY A 874 14.57 -22.24 -81.16
CA GLY A 874 14.71 -23.66 -81.49
C GLY A 874 13.67 -24.57 -80.82
N TYR A 875 12.67 -24.01 -80.14
CA TYR A 875 11.53 -24.73 -79.55
C TYR A 875 10.33 -23.79 -79.36
N GLY A 876 9.13 -24.38 -79.29
CA GLY A 876 7.92 -23.80 -78.70
C GLY A 876 7.66 -24.38 -77.31
N VAL A 877 6.67 -23.86 -76.58
CA VAL A 877 6.27 -24.36 -75.26
C VAL A 877 4.82 -24.79 -75.30
N ALA A 878 4.55 -26.00 -74.82
CA ALA A 878 3.21 -26.54 -74.65
C ALA A 878 2.99 -27.02 -73.22
N VAL A 879 1.75 -26.94 -72.74
CA VAL A 879 1.34 -27.62 -71.51
C VAL A 879 0.99 -29.06 -71.88
N VAL A 880 1.66 -29.98 -71.22
CA VAL A 880 1.57 -31.42 -71.52
C VAL A 880 1.10 -32.15 -70.27
N GLN A 881 0.16 -33.08 -70.45
CA GLN A 881 -0.23 -34.01 -69.41
C GLN A 881 0.82 -35.11 -69.30
N VAL A 882 1.69 -34.99 -68.30
CA VAL A 882 2.69 -36.00 -67.94
C VAL A 882 2.02 -37.05 -67.05
N THR A 883 2.21 -38.31 -67.38
CA THR A 883 1.68 -39.47 -66.65
C THR A 883 2.70 -40.59 -66.60
N PRO A 884 2.66 -41.49 -65.59
CA PRO A 884 3.52 -42.66 -65.56
C PRO A 884 3.31 -43.52 -66.81
N ILE A 885 4.39 -43.85 -67.52
CA ILE A 885 4.32 -44.63 -68.74
C ILE A 885 4.19 -46.11 -68.40
N GLN A 886 3.07 -46.73 -68.77
CA GLN A 886 2.91 -48.18 -68.66
C GLN A 886 3.56 -48.85 -69.87
N ILE A 887 4.61 -49.63 -69.64
CA ILE A 887 5.20 -50.52 -70.65
C ILE A 887 4.28 -51.73 -70.79
N PHE A 888 3.13 -51.57 -71.45
CA PHE A 888 2.40 -52.75 -71.91
C PHE A 888 3.11 -53.29 -73.15
N ASN A 889 3.66 -54.49 -73.03
CA ASN A 889 3.92 -55.34 -74.19
C ASN A 889 2.60 -55.48 -74.95
N LYS A 890 2.42 -54.74 -76.05
CA LYS A 890 1.38 -55.04 -77.06
C LYS A 890 1.78 -56.35 -77.77
N GLY A 891 1.61 -57.47 -77.07
CA GLY A 891 1.58 -58.80 -77.65
C GLY A 891 0.20 -59.04 -78.24
N SER A 892 0.15 -59.09 -79.58
CA SER A 892 -0.84 -59.75 -80.44
C SER A 892 -2.12 -60.31 -79.77
N VAL A 893 -3.27 -59.72 -80.11
CA VAL A 893 -4.54 -60.45 -80.21
C VAL A 893 -5.01 -60.28 -81.65
N GLN A 894 -5.06 -61.40 -82.39
CA GLN A 894 -5.89 -61.56 -83.58
C GLN A 894 -7.33 -61.78 -83.15
#